data_AF-A0A0C9W6J2-F1
#
_entry.id   AF-A0A0C9W6J2-F1
#
_cell.length_a   1.000
_cell.length_b   1.000
_cell.length_c   1.000
_cell.angle_alpha   90.00
_cell.angle_beta   90.00
_cell.angle_gamma   90.00
#
_symmetry.space_group_name_H-M   'P 1'
#
loop_
_entity.id
_entity.type
_entity.pdbx_description
1 polymer ?
#
loop_
_entity_poly.entity_id
_entity_poly.type
_entity_poly.pdbx_seq_one_letter_code
_entity_poly.pdbx_strand_id
1 'polypeptide(L)'
;MEEAVVHSHHKYAQHFKDDSHNPYAPFRSHMDWSFARWAKMRGPGSTAVSELLSIDGLAAALGLSYTNSRELNKIIDENLPSSRPRFQREQIIVAGEAFDVYFRNIIECIKALFGDPEFTPYLLLQPERHYVDDTKKERVYFDMNTGKWWWATQKQVEATTPGATIVPVIIASDKTQLTLFRNKSAYPVYMTIGNLPKDIRRKPSRRGQILLAYLPATRLEHMTNKAARRRTLANLFHACMGRVLAPLKTAGVEGLPMASGDGLVRRNHPILAAYIGDYPEQLLVCCCKAGECPKCEVLRDDVGKDASEHPLRDLDTILAALDALDDGILAFTRACQAAGIKPVVEPFWKGLPFVDIYLAITPDILHQLYQGLVKHLVSWIKSVYGPAEIDARCRRLPPNHNVRVFINGISTLYKVTGKEHADICRILLGLVIGIPLRNGFQSQRLIRSVRALLDFLYLAQYPTHTSSTLKLLEDALQRFHENKNIFVDLGVRTHFKLPKLHSLSHYTQSIKLYGTTDNYDTQYTERLHIDFAKDAYSATNCKDEFPQMTQWLERKEKIQHHDAFIKWTIAGCPPSLHHPPPSLTTTNSTSSHLQMTKAPSVKAVTFEKLETSYGATYFRDALARYIVSRRNPSFTDTQVERESAKIYFRFSTIPVFHKMKFLIQGPSTLMDIQSVDAAHIKPASKDRRGRTIPGRFDTVLVHDGESSFIGSCGYRVAQLRAVFQLPERALGALFPSATDLPPHHLAYVEWFTPFVQQDPNSLLYRVSRSTRNGKRLASVIDAHTIRRSCHLYPDFGPVAPRDWGSNDVLDKAAFFWVNPFTDRHAYMTVN
;
A
#
# COMPACT_ATOMS: atom_id res chain seq x y z
N MET A 1 36.82 -12.24 29.96
CA MET A 1 35.57 -12.77 30.54
C MET A 1 34.44 -12.31 29.64
N GLU A 2 33.95 -13.19 28.79
CA GLU A 2 32.78 -12.94 27.96
C GLU A 2 31.53 -12.97 28.86
N GLU A 3 30.93 -11.81 29.12
CA GLU A 3 29.57 -11.78 29.65
C GLU A 3 28.64 -12.40 28.60
N ALA A 4 28.03 -13.53 28.94
CA ALA A 4 27.05 -14.20 28.08
C ALA A 4 25.96 -13.20 27.68
N VAL A 5 25.84 -12.95 26.38
CA VAL A 5 24.94 -11.95 25.82
C VAL A 5 23.48 -12.35 26.11
N VAL A 6 22.85 -11.67 27.07
CA VAL A 6 21.50 -12.05 27.54
C VAL A 6 20.42 -11.49 26.59
N HIS A 7 19.76 -12.39 25.87
CA HIS A 7 18.62 -12.11 24.98
C HIS A 7 17.46 -11.39 25.70
N SER A 8 16.78 -10.44 25.03
CA SER A 8 15.77 -9.58 25.68
C SER A 8 14.59 -10.35 26.31
N HIS A 9 14.12 -11.46 25.72
CA HIS A 9 13.13 -12.32 26.38
C HIS A 9 13.66 -13.00 27.65
N HIS A 10 14.96 -13.28 27.74
CA HIS A 10 15.53 -13.80 28.98
C HIS A 10 15.50 -12.74 30.07
N LYS A 11 15.78 -11.46 29.76
CA LYS A 11 15.60 -10.33 30.71
C LYS A 11 14.13 -10.18 31.12
N TYR A 12 13.20 -10.35 30.19
CA TYR A 12 11.75 -10.34 30.50
C TYR A 12 11.37 -11.49 31.44
N ALA A 13 11.86 -12.71 31.19
CA ALA A 13 11.65 -13.88 32.05
C ALA A 13 12.17 -13.67 33.49
N GLN A 14 13.19 -12.82 33.69
CA GLN A 14 13.71 -12.54 35.03
C GLN A 14 12.68 -11.91 35.98
N HIS A 15 11.60 -11.31 35.44
CA HIS A 15 10.51 -10.74 36.23
C HIS A 15 9.56 -11.81 36.81
N PHE A 16 9.64 -13.06 36.34
CA PHE A 16 8.77 -14.16 36.74
C PHE A 16 9.55 -15.32 37.39
N LYS A 17 10.76 -15.06 37.92
CA LYS A 17 11.69 -16.09 38.41
C LYS A 17 11.11 -17.04 39.48
N ASP A 18 10.12 -16.59 40.24
CA ASP A 18 9.45 -17.41 41.26
C ASP A 18 8.46 -18.44 40.68
N ASP A 19 8.19 -18.39 39.38
CA ASP A 19 7.12 -19.16 38.70
C ASP A 19 7.65 -19.86 37.43
N SER A 20 8.90 -20.36 37.48
CA SER A 20 9.68 -20.85 36.34
C SER A 20 9.05 -22.00 35.52
N HIS A 21 8.06 -22.70 36.08
CA HIS A 21 7.35 -23.80 35.44
C HIS A 21 6.05 -23.35 34.75
N ASN A 22 5.61 -22.10 34.96
CA ASN A 22 4.39 -21.56 34.40
C ASN A 22 4.73 -20.56 33.27
N PRO A 23 4.62 -20.96 31.98
CA PRO A 23 4.92 -20.05 30.88
C PRO A 23 3.94 -18.87 30.79
N TYR A 24 2.80 -18.94 31.48
CA TYR A 24 1.74 -17.92 31.47
C TYR A 24 1.83 -16.92 32.63
N ALA A 25 2.81 -17.06 33.53
CA ALA A 25 2.98 -16.17 34.68
C ALA A 25 2.98 -14.70 34.24
N PRO A 26 2.21 -13.80 34.92
CA PRO A 26 1.61 -13.94 36.24
C PRO A 26 0.21 -14.59 36.25
N PHE A 27 -0.29 -15.03 35.08
CA PHE A 27 -1.57 -15.74 34.99
C PHE A 27 -1.37 -17.21 35.36
N ARG A 28 -2.34 -17.79 36.05
CA ARG A 28 -2.21 -19.12 36.68
C ARG A 28 -2.23 -20.28 35.68
N SER A 29 -2.79 -20.06 34.48
CA SER A 29 -2.98 -21.11 33.50
C SER A 29 -3.16 -20.56 32.08
N HIS A 30 -3.13 -21.45 31.09
CA HIS A 30 -3.48 -21.13 29.70
C HIS A 30 -4.88 -20.51 29.58
N MET A 31 -5.86 -20.99 30.36
CA MET A 31 -7.23 -20.47 30.33
C MET A 31 -7.29 -19.05 30.90
N ASP A 32 -6.64 -18.83 32.04
CA ASP A 32 -6.54 -17.53 32.72
C ASP A 32 -5.93 -16.46 31.80
N TRP A 33 -4.83 -16.80 31.13
CA TRP A 33 -4.20 -15.96 30.11
C TRP A 33 -5.08 -15.75 28.88
N SER A 34 -5.67 -16.82 28.33
CA SER A 34 -6.48 -16.74 27.11
C SER A 34 -7.68 -15.81 27.27
N PHE A 35 -8.34 -15.86 28.43
CA PHE A 35 -9.42 -14.95 28.76
C PHE A 35 -8.93 -13.51 28.89
N ALA A 36 -7.82 -13.27 29.61
CA ALA A 36 -7.23 -11.94 29.79
C ALA A 36 -6.88 -11.29 28.45
N ARG A 37 -6.21 -12.07 27.58
CA ARG A 37 -5.84 -11.67 26.23
C ARG A 37 -7.07 -11.37 25.38
N TRP A 38 -8.08 -12.24 25.40
CA TRP A 38 -9.33 -12.00 24.69
C TRP A 38 -9.99 -10.70 25.18
N ALA A 39 -10.15 -10.53 26.48
CA ALA A 39 -10.80 -9.38 27.09
C ALA A 39 -10.14 -8.05 26.71
N LYS A 40 -8.81 -8.00 26.60
CA LYS A 40 -8.08 -6.77 26.22
C LYS A 40 -7.88 -6.57 24.73
N MET A 41 -7.81 -7.63 23.94
CA MET A 41 -7.57 -7.54 22.50
C MET A 41 -8.83 -7.49 21.65
N ARG A 42 -9.92 -8.11 22.13
CA ARG A 42 -11.17 -8.35 21.38
C ARG A 42 -12.43 -8.18 22.22
N GLY A 43 -12.31 -8.06 23.54
CA GLY A 43 -13.43 -8.08 24.47
C GLY A 43 -14.33 -6.86 24.35
N PRO A 44 -15.58 -6.96 24.83
CA PRO A 44 -16.45 -5.80 25.02
C PRO A 44 -15.85 -4.85 26.09
N GLY A 45 -16.47 -3.70 26.31
CA GLY A 45 -15.98 -2.71 27.29
C GLY A 45 -15.79 -3.30 28.71
N SER A 46 -14.96 -2.67 29.53
CA SER A 46 -14.64 -3.14 30.89
C SER A 46 -15.87 -3.48 31.75
N THR A 47 -16.99 -2.75 31.55
CA THR A 47 -18.28 -3.05 32.18
C THR A 47 -18.82 -4.41 31.78
N ALA A 48 -18.94 -4.69 30.49
CA ALA A 48 -19.46 -5.96 29.98
C ALA A 48 -18.58 -7.16 30.38
N VAL A 49 -17.26 -6.98 30.45
CA VAL A 49 -16.36 -8.02 30.97
C VAL A 49 -16.62 -8.26 32.47
N SER A 50 -16.85 -7.20 33.24
CA SER A 50 -17.13 -7.33 34.68
C SER A 50 -18.50 -7.94 34.94
N GLU A 51 -19.52 -7.59 34.14
CA GLU A 51 -20.85 -8.21 34.16
C GLU A 51 -20.77 -9.71 33.83
N LEU A 52 -20.02 -10.09 32.78
CA LEU A 52 -19.81 -11.49 32.45
C LEU A 52 -19.17 -12.26 33.62
N LEU A 53 -18.12 -11.70 34.24
CA LEU A 53 -17.43 -12.34 35.36
C LEU A 53 -18.25 -12.36 36.66
N SER A 54 -19.29 -11.53 36.77
CA SER A 54 -20.22 -11.52 37.90
C SER A 54 -21.27 -12.65 37.86
N ILE A 55 -21.35 -13.41 36.75
CA ILE A 55 -22.19 -14.62 36.70
C ILE A 55 -21.67 -15.62 37.73
N ASP A 56 -22.53 -16.00 38.69
CA ASP A 56 -22.18 -16.87 39.81
C ASP A 56 -21.44 -18.14 39.36
N GLY A 57 -20.27 -18.36 39.96
CA GLY A 57 -19.42 -19.51 39.70
C GLY A 57 -18.62 -19.47 38.39
N LEU A 58 -18.86 -18.52 37.45
CA LEU A 58 -18.19 -18.51 36.15
C LEU A 58 -16.67 -18.32 36.27
N ALA A 59 -16.22 -17.31 37.01
CA ALA A 59 -14.79 -17.02 37.17
C ALA A 59 -14.04 -18.20 37.83
N ALA A 60 -14.68 -18.85 38.81
CA ALA A 60 -14.15 -20.04 39.47
C ALA A 60 -14.12 -21.24 38.53
N ALA A 61 -15.18 -21.47 37.74
CA ALA A 61 -15.26 -22.55 36.76
C ALA A 61 -14.20 -22.43 35.66
N LEU A 62 -13.83 -21.19 35.29
CA LEU A 62 -12.75 -20.90 34.34
C LEU A 62 -11.36 -20.87 34.99
N GLY A 63 -11.26 -20.92 36.32
CA GLY A 63 -10.00 -20.87 37.06
C GLY A 63 -9.24 -19.54 36.91
N LEU A 64 -9.95 -18.42 36.81
CA LEU A 64 -9.35 -17.10 36.57
C LEU A 64 -8.71 -16.53 37.83
N SER A 65 -7.62 -15.75 37.67
CA SER A 65 -6.94 -15.05 38.78
C SER A 65 -7.59 -13.73 39.16
N TYR A 66 -8.70 -13.36 38.51
CA TYR A 66 -9.43 -12.10 38.68
C TYR A 66 -10.93 -12.34 38.52
N THR A 67 -11.73 -11.53 39.22
CA THR A 67 -13.21 -11.62 39.22
C THR A 67 -13.89 -10.46 38.49
N ASN A 68 -13.12 -9.45 38.07
CA ASN A 68 -13.64 -8.28 37.37
C ASN A 68 -12.54 -7.61 36.53
N SER A 69 -12.91 -6.65 35.68
CA SER A 69 -11.93 -5.96 34.83
C SER A 69 -10.93 -5.11 35.61
N ARG A 70 -11.22 -4.70 36.85
CA ARG A 70 -10.31 -3.88 37.67
C ARG A 70 -9.16 -4.73 38.19
N GLU A 71 -9.45 -5.92 38.72
CA GLU A 71 -8.44 -6.89 39.13
C GLU A 71 -7.57 -7.35 37.97
N LEU A 72 -8.17 -7.64 36.81
CA LEU A 72 -7.42 -7.95 35.59
C LEU A 72 -6.48 -6.80 35.20
N ASN A 73 -6.98 -5.55 35.22
CA ASN A 73 -6.14 -4.39 34.93
C ASN A 73 -4.99 -4.26 35.93
N LYS A 74 -5.23 -4.53 37.23
CA LYS A 74 -4.21 -4.48 38.27
C LYS A 74 -3.08 -5.46 37.98
N ILE A 75 -3.38 -6.71 37.63
CA ILE A 75 -2.39 -7.72 37.24
C ILE A 75 -1.55 -7.21 36.05
N ILE A 76 -2.20 -6.66 35.02
CA ILE A 76 -1.49 -6.12 33.84
C ILE A 76 -0.61 -4.93 34.23
N ASP A 77 -1.11 -4.02 35.06
CA ASP A 77 -0.43 -2.79 35.41
C ASP A 77 0.78 -3.04 36.32
N GLU A 78 0.65 -3.94 37.30
CA GLU A 78 1.62 -4.19 38.35
C GLU A 78 2.56 -5.38 38.06
N ASN A 79 2.08 -6.44 37.41
CA ASN A 79 2.82 -7.70 37.26
C ASN A 79 3.35 -7.96 35.85
N LEU A 80 2.88 -7.26 34.81
CA LEU A 80 3.47 -7.34 33.47
C LEU A 80 4.49 -6.22 33.23
N PRO A 81 5.76 -6.55 32.91
CA PRO A 81 6.75 -5.56 32.52
C PRO A 81 6.33 -4.83 31.24
N SER A 82 6.70 -3.56 31.14
CA SER A 82 6.41 -2.76 29.95
C SER A 82 7.58 -2.83 28.97
N SER A 83 7.32 -3.24 27.73
CA SER A 83 8.32 -3.23 26.65
C SER A 83 8.37 -1.90 25.90
N ARG A 84 7.37 -1.03 26.09
CA ARG A 84 7.32 0.31 25.54
C ARG A 84 7.42 1.33 26.68
N PRO A 85 8.05 2.49 26.48
CA PRO A 85 8.06 3.53 27.51
C PRO A 85 6.64 4.01 27.80
N ARG A 86 6.36 4.34 29.07
CA ARG A 86 5.08 4.90 29.50
C ARG A 86 4.90 6.33 28.97
N PHE A 87 3.64 6.73 28.82
CA PHE A 87 3.32 8.13 28.55
C PHE A 87 3.58 8.98 29.80
N GLN A 88 4.26 10.10 29.60
CA GLN A 88 4.36 11.20 30.54
C GLN A 88 3.46 12.35 30.08
N ARG A 89 2.95 13.10 31.05
CA ARG A 89 2.18 14.33 30.83
C ARG A 89 3.02 15.52 31.25
N GLU A 90 3.14 16.50 30.37
CA GLU A 90 3.74 17.79 30.70
C GLU A 90 2.87 18.94 30.20
N GLN A 91 2.98 20.08 30.88
CA GLN A 91 2.32 21.32 30.47
C GLN A 91 3.31 22.18 29.69
N ILE A 92 2.90 22.58 28.49
CA ILE A 92 3.66 23.50 27.65
C ILE A 92 2.93 24.82 27.61
N ILE A 93 3.64 25.90 27.97
CA ILE A 93 3.08 27.24 28.03
C ILE A 93 3.39 27.98 26.73
N VAL A 94 2.35 28.40 26.01
CA VAL A 94 2.49 29.24 24.81
C VAL A 94 1.50 30.38 24.88
N ALA A 95 1.99 31.60 24.67
CA ALA A 95 1.19 32.83 24.78
C ALA A 95 0.44 32.98 26.12
N GLY A 96 1.05 32.52 27.22
CA GLY A 96 0.48 32.60 28.57
C GLY A 96 -0.55 31.52 28.91
N GLU A 97 -0.86 30.61 27.97
CA GLU A 97 -1.77 29.48 28.21
C GLU A 97 -1.01 28.16 28.33
N ALA A 98 -1.41 27.31 29.29
CA ALA A 98 -0.84 25.99 29.50
C ALA A 98 -1.63 24.92 28.73
N PHE A 99 -0.92 24.04 28.01
CA PHE A 99 -1.49 22.94 27.26
C PHE A 99 -0.87 21.61 27.69
N ASP A 100 -1.71 20.63 28.02
CA ASP A 100 -1.28 19.27 28.34
C ASP A 100 -0.81 18.55 27.06
N VAL A 101 0.40 18.02 27.10
CA VAL A 101 0.97 17.12 26.08
C VAL A 101 1.24 15.78 26.72
N TYR A 102 0.79 14.71 26.06
CA TYR A 102 1.08 13.34 26.48
C TYR A 102 2.09 12.74 25.51
N PHE A 103 3.25 12.33 25.98
CA PHE A 103 4.29 11.81 25.10
C PHE A 103 5.16 10.75 25.77
N ARG A 104 5.94 10.03 24.98
CA ARG A 104 6.93 9.05 25.45
C ARG A 104 8.33 9.59 25.22
N ASN A 105 9.29 9.16 26.03
CA ASN A 105 10.70 9.45 25.76
C ASN A 105 11.11 8.79 24.44
N ILE A 106 11.51 9.60 23.45
CA ILE A 106 11.83 9.11 22.11
C ILE A 106 13.02 8.16 22.08
N ILE A 107 14.03 8.35 22.93
CA ILE A 107 15.20 7.45 23.00
C ILE A 107 14.78 6.08 23.49
N GLU A 108 13.91 6.02 24.50
CA GLU A 108 13.37 4.74 24.99
C GLU A 108 12.45 4.08 23.96
N CYS A 109 11.69 4.86 23.17
CA CYS A 109 10.93 4.33 22.04
C CYS A 109 11.85 3.70 20.98
N ILE A 110 12.96 4.36 20.66
CA ILE A 110 13.97 3.88 19.69
C ILE A 110 14.62 2.60 20.21
N LYS A 111 15.07 2.58 21.47
CA LYS A 111 15.63 1.37 22.12
C LYS A 111 14.63 0.22 22.10
N ALA A 112 13.35 0.49 22.33
CA ALA A 112 12.31 -0.54 22.30
C ALA A 112 12.07 -1.13 20.91
N LEU A 113 12.34 -0.40 19.82
CA LEU A 113 12.30 -0.95 18.45
C LEU A 113 13.62 -1.65 18.10
N PHE A 114 14.75 -1.02 18.39
CA PHE A 114 16.07 -1.53 18.03
C PHE A 114 16.45 -2.80 18.81
N GLY A 115 16.03 -2.88 20.08
CA GLY A 115 16.31 -4.00 20.99
C GLY A 115 15.26 -5.12 20.98
N ASP A 116 14.26 -5.08 20.09
CA ASP A 116 13.22 -6.10 20.02
C ASP A 116 13.75 -7.40 19.38
N PRO A 117 13.72 -8.54 20.10
CA PRO A 117 14.02 -9.86 19.55
C PRO A 117 13.35 -10.18 18.21
N GLU A 118 12.09 -9.75 18.04
CA GLU A 118 11.30 -10.03 16.84
C GLU A 118 11.90 -9.35 15.60
N PHE A 119 12.66 -8.27 15.79
CA PHE A 119 13.25 -7.47 14.72
C PHE A 119 14.73 -7.71 14.49
N THR A 120 15.47 -8.24 15.46
CA THR A 120 16.92 -8.49 15.36
C THR A 120 17.36 -9.11 14.03
N PRO A 121 16.71 -10.17 13.50
CA PRO A 121 17.14 -10.78 12.24
C PRO A 121 17.02 -9.86 11.02
N TYR A 122 16.20 -8.81 11.14
CA TYR A 122 15.78 -7.95 10.04
C TYR A 122 16.41 -6.55 10.09
N LEU A 123 17.13 -6.19 11.15
CA LEU A 123 17.67 -4.86 11.33
C LEU A 123 18.70 -4.53 10.24
N LEU A 124 18.44 -3.45 9.50
CA LEU A 124 19.36 -2.83 8.58
C LEU A 124 20.31 -1.93 9.38
N LEU A 125 21.58 -2.30 9.44
CA LEU A 125 22.56 -1.63 10.30
C LEU A 125 23.51 -0.70 9.53
N GLN A 126 23.58 -0.84 8.21
CA GLN A 126 24.49 -0.09 7.36
C GLN A 126 23.80 0.36 6.07
N PRO A 127 24.21 1.51 5.51
CA PRO A 127 23.76 1.91 4.20
C PRO A 127 24.34 0.98 3.12
N GLU A 128 23.60 0.76 2.04
CA GLU A 128 23.95 -0.20 1.00
C GLU A 128 23.85 0.40 -0.40
N ARG A 129 24.52 -0.27 -1.34
CA ARG A 129 24.54 0.10 -2.75
C ARG A 129 24.10 -1.06 -3.63
N HIS A 130 22.83 -1.06 -4.02
CA HIS A 130 22.24 -2.11 -4.85
C HIS A 130 22.28 -1.73 -6.33
N TYR A 131 22.48 -2.73 -7.18
CA TYR A 131 22.50 -2.60 -8.63
C TYR A 131 21.73 -3.77 -9.24
N VAL A 132 21.25 -3.61 -10.47
CA VAL A 132 20.46 -4.64 -11.17
C VAL A 132 21.29 -5.91 -11.41
N ASP A 133 22.58 -5.74 -11.68
CA ASP A 133 23.52 -6.82 -11.96
C ASP A 133 24.96 -6.45 -11.55
N ASP A 134 25.88 -7.39 -11.77
CA ASP A 134 27.31 -7.25 -11.45
C ASP A 134 28.02 -6.17 -12.28
N THR A 135 27.43 -5.66 -13.35
CA THR A 135 27.99 -4.54 -14.12
C THR A 135 27.93 -3.22 -13.34
N LYS A 136 27.05 -3.14 -12.34
CA LYS A 136 26.85 -1.96 -11.47
C LYS A 136 26.53 -0.68 -12.23
N LYS A 137 25.99 -0.79 -13.45
CA LYS A 137 25.61 0.38 -14.28
C LYS A 137 24.28 1.00 -13.86
N GLU A 138 23.32 0.17 -13.46
CA GLU A 138 21.99 0.62 -13.09
C GLU A 138 21.76 0.52 -11.59
N ARG A 139 21.58 1.69 -10.97
CA ARG A 139 21.35 1.82 -9.53
C ARG A 139 19.94 1.38 -9.17
N VAL A 140 19.80 0.65 -8.06
CA VAL A 140 18.51 0.25 -7.47
C VAL A 140 18.26 1.00 -6.16
N TYR A 141 17.02 1.46 -5.98
CA TYR A 141 16.48 2.11 -4.79
C TYR A 141 15.27 1.34 -4.28
N PHE A 142 15.28 1.01 -2.99
CA PHE A 142 14.30 0.12 -2.37
C PHE A 142 13.89 0.63 -0.98
N ASP A 143 14.65 0.25 0.06
CA ASP A 143 14.53 0.69 1.45
C ASP A 143 15.43 1.91 1.72
N MET A 144 15.25 2.53 2.88
CA MET A 144 16.00 3.73 3.27
C MET A 144 17.52 3.53 3.28
N ASN A 145 18.02 2.32 3.60
CA ASN A 145 19.46 2.01 3.59
C ASN A 145 20.08 2.04 2.19
N THR A 146 19.28 1.81 1.15
CA THR A 146 19.72 1.91 -0.25
C THR A 146 19.73 3.35 -0.78
N GLY A 147 19.10 4.27 -0.04
CA GLY A 147 18.98 5.69 -0.35
C GLY A 147 20.27 6.47 -0.10
N LYS A 148 20.40 7.60 -0.80
CA LYS A 148 21.58 8.48 -0.69
C LYS A 148 21.68 9.19 0.65
N TRP A 149 20.56 9.45 1.34
CA TRP A 149 20.55 10.18 2.61
C TRP A 149 21.33 9.43 3.68
N TRP A 150 21.09 8.12 3.83
CA TRP A 150 21.78 7.32 4.86
C TRP A 150 23.27 7.27 4.57
N TRP A 151 23.66 7.05 3.31
CA TRP A 151 25.08 7.04 2.93
C TRP A 151 25.78 8.38 3.21
N ALA A 152 25.13 9.51 2.91
CA ALA A 152 25.68 10.85 3.16
C ALA A 152 25.81 11.13 4.66
N THR A 153 24.77 10.82 5.44
CA THR A 153 24.74 11.02 6.89
C THR A 153 25.77 10.12 7.59
N GLN A 154 25.86 8.85 7.20
CA GLN A 154 26.87 7.92 7.71
C GLN A 154 28.27 8.47 7.47
N LYS A 155 28.58 8.95 6.25
CA LYS A 155 29.90 9.53 5.95
C LYS A 155 30.21 10.75 6.83
N GLN A 156 29.22 11.61 7.07
CA GLN A 156 29.39 12.80 7.88
C GLN A 156 29.67 12.46 9.36
N VAL A 157 28.92 11.52 9.93
CA VAL A 157 29.10 11.09 11.33
C VAL A 157 30.39 10.29 11.52
N GLU A 158 30.75 9.40 10.58
CA GLU A 158 31.99 8.63 10.63
C GLU A 158 33.25 9.51 10.55
N ALA A 159 33.16 10.68 9.91
CA ALA A 159 34.29 11.60 9.81
C ALA A 159 34.72 12.16 11.19
N THR A 160 33.78 12.29 12.13
CA THR A 160 34.04 12.78 13.49
C THR A 160 34.09 11.64 14.52
N THR A 161 33.33 10.56 14.29
CA THR A 161 33.07 9.53 15.30
C THR A 161 33.08 8.11 14.70
N PRO A 162 34.26 7.53 14.36
CA PRO A 162 34.36 6.27 13.63
C PRO A 162 33.72 5.05 14.30
N GLY A 163 32.98 4.23 13.54
CA GLY A 163 32.25 3.05 14.03
C GLY A 163 30.82 3.35 14.50
N ALA A 164 30.20 4.39 13.96
CA ALA A 164 28.84 4.80 14.27
C ALA A 164 27.80 3.93 13.54
N THR A 165 26.68 3.67 14.20
CA THR A 165 25.48 3.10 13.55
C THR A 165 24.42 4.19 13.48
N ILE A 166 23.99 4.59 12.29
CA ILE A 166 22.90 5.56 12.16
C ILE A 166 21.56 4.87 12.43
N VAL A 167 20.70 5.55 13.18
CA VAL A 167 19.32 5.16 13.41
C VAL A 167 18.42 6.22 12.78
N PRO A 168 17.97 6.03 11.52
CA PRO A 168 17.11 7.01 10.85
C PRO A 168 15.77 7.09 11.57
N VAL A 169 15.44 8.22 12.18
CA VAL A 169 14.14 8.43 12.84
C VAL A 169 13.15 8.97 11.82
N ILE A 170 12.00 8.34 11.72
CA ILE A 170 10.91 8.76 10.84
C ILE A 170 9.74 9.17 11.72
N ILE A 171 9.30 10.42 11.56
CA ILE A 171 8.18 10.99 12.31
C ILE A 171 6.99 11.19 11.39
N ALA A 172 5.80 10.94 11.89
CA ALA A 172 4.57 11.32 11.22
C ALA A 172 3.60 11.98 12.19
N SER A 173 2.93 13.05 11.76
CA SER A 173 1.86 13.68 12.52
C SER A 173 0.68 13.96 11.61
N ASP A 174 -0.52 13.77 12.13
CA ASP A 174 -1.74 14.18 11.46
C ASP A 174 -2.86 14.35 12.49
N LYS A 175 -3.69 15.38 12.30
CA LYS A 175 -4.83 15.65 13.17
C LYS A 175 -6.03 14.87 12.68
N THR A 176 -6.53 13.96 13.52
CA THR A 176 -7.63 13.05 13.16
C THR A 176 -8.89 13.32 13.96
N GLN A 177 -10.06 13.20 13.31
CA GLN A 177 -11.35 13.27 14.00
C GLN A 177 -11.68 11.95 14.69
N LEU A 178 -12.02 12.03 15.98
CA LEU A 178 -12.39 10.89 16.81
C LEU A 178 -13.86 10.50 16.64
N THR A 179 -14.74 11.47 16.44
CA THR A 179 -16.19 11.23 16.27
C THR A 179 -16.80 12.16 15.21
N LEU A 180 -17.83 11.67 14.51
CA LEU A 180 -18.56 12.46 13.51
C LEU A 180 -19.54 13.46 14.14
N PHE A 181 -20.07 13.17 15.34
CA PHE A 181 -21.18 13.93 15.93
C PHE A 181 -20.75 14.99 16.96
N ARG A 182 -19.52 14.92 17.50
CA ARG A 182 -19.07 15.81 18.60
C ARG A 182 -17.84 16.66 18.27
N ASN A 183 -17.39 16.68 17.02
CA ASN A 183 -16.24 17.48 16.55
C ASN A 183 -14.95 17.30 17.38
N LYS A 184 -14.81 16.18 18.10
CA LYS A 184 -13.63 15.82 18.89
C LYS A 184 -12.51 15.34 17.98
N SER A 185 -11.30 15.81 18.23
CA SER A 185 -10.11 15.48 17.43
C SER A 185 -8.95 15.09 18.35
N ALA A 186 -8.11 14.17 17.90
CA ALA A 186 -6.81 13.88 18.48
C ALA A 186 -5.72 14.33 17.51
N TYR A 187 -4.52 14.59 18.05
CA TYR A 187 -3.37 14.95 17.24
C TYR A 187 -2.18 14.01 17.54
N PRO A 188 -2.25 12.76 17.08
CA PRO A 188 -1.20 11.78 17.30
C PRO A 188 0.08 12.11 16.51
N VAL A 189 1.21 11.77 17.12
CA VAL A 189 2.54 11.72 16.50
C VAL A 189 3.02 10.29 16.56
N TYR A 190 3.36 9.69 15.43
CA TYR A 190 3.94 8.37 15.32
C TYR A 190 5.44 8.44 15.05
N MET A 191 6.17 7.44 15.52
CA MET A 191 7.60 7.28 15.21
C MET A 191 7.94 5.84 14.83
N THR A 192 8.93 5.70 13.94
CA THR A 192 9.59 4.43 13.61
C THR A 192 11.06 4.69 13.27
N ILE A 193 11.83 3.61 13.06
CA ILE A 193 13.25 3.68 12.67
C ILE A 193 13.46 3.09 11.28
N GLY A 194 14.29 3.73 10.45
CA GLY A 194 14.66 3.27 9.11
C GLY A 194 15.47 1.98 9.09
N ASN A 195 16.01 1.55 10.25
CA ASN A 195 16.64 0.25 10.43
C ASN A 195 15.66 -0.91 10.27
N LEU A 196 14.35 -0.67 10.41
CA LEU A 196 13.34 -1.67 10.11
C LEU A 196 12.97 -1.62 8.62
N PRO A 197 13.06 -2.75 7.89
CA PRO A 197 12.58 -2.84 6.52
C PRO A 197 11.14 -2.32 6.40
N LYS A 198 10.83 -1.60 5.33
CA LYS A 198 9.51 -1.00 5.11
C LYS A 198 8.37 -2.00 5.23
N ASP A 199 8.55 -3.25 4.79
CA ASP A 199 7.50 -4.28 4.86
C ASP A 199 7.15 -4.71 6.28
N ILE A 200 8.06 -4.53 7.24
CA ILE A 200 7.78 -4.72 8.66
C ILE A 200 7.08 -3.49 9.21
N ARG A 201 7.60 -2.28 8.90
CA ARG A 201 7.03 -1.01 9.38
C ARG A 201 5.57 -0.81 8.93
N ARG A 202 5.22 -1.29 7.74
CA ARG A 202 3.88 -1.15 7.13
C ARG A 202 2.85 -2.14 7.65
N LYS A 203 3.24 -3.17 8.40
CA LYS A 203 2.34 -4.17 8.97
C LYS A 203 2.01 -3.79 10.43
N PRO A 204 0.81 -3.26 10.74
CA PRO A 204 0.46 -2.88 12.11
C PRO A 204 0.58 -4.05 13.10
N SER A 205 0.30 -5.27 12.63
CA SER A 205 0.44 -6.50 13.41
C SER A 205 1.88 -6.79 13.86
N ARG A 206 2.89 -6.28 13.15
CA ARG A 206 4.31 -6.40 13.51
C ARG A 206 4.76 -5.32 14.48
N ARG A 207 3.97 -4.28 14.73
CA ARG A 207 4.24 -3.24 15.75
C ARG A 207 5.57 -2.49 15.57
N GLY A 208 6.03 -2.33 14.32
CA GLY A 208 7.24 -1.54 13.99
C GLY A 208 7.06 -0.02 14.07
N GLN A 209 5.90 0.46 14.54
CA GLN A 209 5.54 1.87 14.68
C GLN A 209 5.08 2.10 16.13
N ILE A 210 5.45 3.24 16.72
CA ILE A 210 5.08 3.63 18.08
C ILE A 210 4.31 4.94 18.02
N LEU A 211 3.18 5.02 18.73
CA LEU A 211 2.56 6.31 19.05
C LEU A 211 3.46 7.04 20.06
N LEU A 212 4.14 8.08 19.59
CA LEU A 212 5.10 8.86 20.36
C LEU A 212 4.41 9.91 21.23
N ALA A 213 3.38 10.59 20.71
CA ALA A 213 2.71 11.67 21.45
C ALA A 213 1.25 11.89 21.02
N TYR A 214 0.47 12.51 21.91
CA TYR A 214 -0.73 13.27 21.61
C TYR A 214 -0.46 14.75 21.84
N LEU A 215 -0.44 15.52 20.76
CA LEU A 215 -0.33 16.97 20.80
C LEU A 215 -1.67 17.62 21.17
N PRO A 216 -1.67 18.85 21.69
CA PRO A 216 -2.90 19.58 21.99
C PRO A 216 -3.70 19.83 20.71
N ALA A 217 -4.96 19.39 20.68
CA ALA A 217 -5.88 19.59 19.55
C ALA A 217 -6.73 20.88 19.68
N THR A 218 -6.25 21.86 20.45
CA THR A 218 -6.98 23.11 20.73
C THR A 218 -7.30 23.93 19.48
N ARG A 219 -8.38 24.71 19.55
CA ARG A 219 -8.82 25.64 18.50
C ARG A 219 -8.57 27.11 18.86
N LEU A 220 -8.25 27.40 20.14
CA LEU A 220 -8.05 28.75 20.68
C LEU A 220 -9.18 29.72 20.26
N GLU A 221 -10.43 29.32 20.48
CA GLU A 221 -11.61 30.07 20.00
C GLU A 221 -11.76 31.45 20.66
N HIS A 222 -11.19 31.63 21.86
CA HIS A 222 -11.12 32.92 22.55
C HIS A 222 -10.23 33.94 21.81
N MET A 223 -9.28 33.50 20.98
CA MET A 223 -8.45 34.39 20.16
C MET A 223 -9.23 34.83 18.92
N THR A 224 -9.81 36.03 18.98
CA THR A 224 -10.61 36.61 17.88
C THR A 224 -9.74 36.98 16.66
N ASN A 225 -8.50 37.42 16.88
CA ASN A 225 -7.57 37.72 15.80
C ASN A 225 -7.07 36.44 15.12
N LYS A 226 -7.55 36.18 13.90
CA LYS A 226 -7.22 34.98 13.12
C LYS A 226 -5.72 34.83 12.84
N ALA A 227 -4.98 35.92 12.64
CA ALA A 227 -3.54 35.85 12.36
C ALA A 227 -2.74 35.51 13.62
N ALA A 228 -3.05 36.16 14.74
CA ALA A 228 -2.47 35.84 16.04
C ALA A 228 -2.75 34.38 16.41
N ARG A 229 -4.00 33.94 16.29
CA ARG A 229 -4.42 32.55 16.54
C ARG A 229 -3.61 31.53 15.73
N ARG A 230 -3.43 31.77 14.42
CA ARG A 230 -2.62 30.88 13.57
C ARG A 230 -1.16 30.83 14.00
N ARG A 231 -0.58 31.97 14.43
CA ARG A 231 0.79 32.02 14.96
C ARG A 231 0.90 31.28 16.28
N THR A 232 -0.05 31.44 17.20
CA THR A 232 -0.05 30.73 18.48
C THR A 232 -0.16 29.22 18.28
N LEU A 233 -1.05 28.75 17.40
CA LEU A 233 -1.15 27.33 17.05
C LEU A 233 0.14 26.78 16.44
N ALA A 234 0.82 27.56 15.59
CA ALA A 234 2.10 27.15 15.02
C ALA A 234 3.20 27.05 16.09
N ASN A 235 3.34 28.07 16.94
CA ASN A 235 4.30 28.04 18.05
C ASN A 235 3.98 26.93 19.05
N LEU A 236 2.70 26.63 19.32
CA LEU A 236 2.29 25.50 20.15
C LEU A 236 2.77 24.18 19.56
N PHE A 237 2.50 23.93 18.28
CA PHE A 237 2.98 22.73 17.61
C PHE A 237 4.51 22.59 17.71
N HIS A 238 5.25 23.66 17.39
CA HIS A 238 6.72 23.64 17.42
C HIS A 238 7.29 23.51 18.82
N ALA A 239 6.69 24.14 19.84
CA ALA A 239 7.08 23.96 21.23
C ALA A 239 6.83 22.52 21.70
N CYS A 240 5.68 21.92 21.37
CA CYS A 240 5.42 20.52 21.69
C CYS A 240 6.39 19.56 21.01
N MET A 241 6.59 19.70 19.69
CA MET A 241 7.52 18.86 18.94
C MET A 241 8.97 19.06 19.42
N GLY A 242 9.35 20.30 19.74
CA GLY A 242 10.65 20.64 20.31
C GLY A 242 10.90 19.94 21.62
N ARG A 243 9.89 19.90 22.51
CA ARG A 243 9.97 19.17 23.77
C ARG A 243 10.06 17.65 23.57
N VAL A 244 9.22 17.09 22.70
CA VAL A 244 9.15 15.65 22.42
C VAL A 244 10.43 15.13 21.78
N LEU A 245 11.03 15.89 20.85
CA LEU A 245 12.22 15.49 20.09
C LEU A 245 13.54 16.00 20.67
N ALA A 246 13.52 16.82 21.73
CA ALA A 246 14.72 17.36 22.38
C ALA A 246 15.83 16.33 22.65
N PRO A 247 15.54 15.09 23.10
CA PRO A 247 16.58 14.08 23.34
C PRO A 247 17.42 13.71 22.11
N LEU A 248 16.90 13.91 20.89
CA LEU A 248 17.65 13.63 19.66
C LEU A 248 18.82 14.60 19.43
N LYS A 249 18.80 15.80 20.04
CA LYS A 249 19.85 16.82 19.85
C LYS A 249 21.22 16.29 20.25
N THR A 250 21.33 15.83 21.50
CA THR A 250 22.58 15.27 22.04
C THR A 250 22.85 13.87 21.49
N ALA A 251 21.83 13.01 21.48
CA ALA A 251 21.96 11.62 21.05
C ALA A 251 22.39 11.47 19.58
N GLY A 252 21.95 12.36 18.69
CA GLY A 252 22.34 12.33 17.28
C GLY A 252 23.82 12.67 17.06
N VAL A 253 24.38 13.59 17.85
CA VAL A 253 25.80 14.01 17.75
C VAL A 253 26.72 13.02 18.45
N GLU A 254 26.49 12.79 19.75
CA GLU A 254 27.39 11.99 20.60
C GLU A 254 27.22 10.49 20.37
N GLY A 255 26.03 10.08 19.94
CA GLY A 255 25.62 8.69 19.91
C GLY A 255 25.35 8.14 21.32
N LEU A 256 24.72 6.97 21.38
CA LEU A 256 24.51 6.26 22.64
C LEU A 256 24.65 4.75 22.47
N PRO A 257 25.09 4.02 23.50
CA PRO A 257 25.09 2.57 23.47
C PRO A 257 23.64 2.06 23.43
N MET A 258 23.31 1.26 22.40
CA MET A 258 22.05 0.52 22.33
C MET A 258 22.32 -0.93 21.95
N ALA A 259 21.70 -1.85 22.68
CA ALA A 259 21.74 -3.27 22.39
C ALA A 259 20.63 -3.63 21.38
N SER A 260 20.96 -4.42 20.36
CA SER A 260 19.95 -5.14 19.57
C SER A 260 19.36 -6.31 20.37
N GLY A 261 18.31 -6.96 19.89
CA GLY A 261 17.63 -8.03 20.64
C GLY A 261 18.45 -9.32 20.83
N ASP A 262 19.54 -9.50 20.07
CA ASP A 262 20.60 -10.48 20.31
C ASP A 262 21.55 -10.09 21.45
N GLY A 263 21.46 -8.85 21.94
CA GLY A 263 22.27 -8.24 23.00
C GLY A 263 23.58 -7.61 22.54
N LEU A 264 23.86 -7.54 21.22
CA LEU A 264 25.02 -6.82 20.69
C LEU A 264 24.85 -5.31 20.85
N VAL A 265 25.80 -4.68 21.53
CA VAL A 265 25.80 -3.22 21.78
C VAL A 265 26.53 -2.49 20.66
N ARG A 266 25.89 -1.44 20.12
CA ARG A 266 26.48 -0.53 19.12
C ARG A 266 26.37 0.92 19.60
N ARG A 267 27.28 1.78 19.16
CA ARG A 267 27.12 3.24 19.32
C ARG A 267 26.18 3.74 18.23
N ASN A 268 24.96 4.06 18.63
CA ASN A 268 23.90 4.39 17.73
C ASN A 268 23.60 5.90 17.76
N HIS A 269 23.41 6.50 16.59
CA HIS A 269 23.14 7.92 16.39
C HIS A 269 21.73 8.09 15.81
N PRO A 270 20.70 8.32 16.66
CA PRO A 270 19.36 8.58 16.19
C PRO A 270 19.24 9.97 15.58
N ILE A 271 18.88 10.04 14.30
CA ILE A 271 18.83 11.28 13.50
C ILE A 271 17.51 11.35 12.74
N LEU A 272 16.81 12.49 12.79
CA LEU A 272 15.59 12.69 12.03
C LEU A 272 15.87 12.63 10.52
N ALA A 273 15.37 11.58 9.87
CA ALA A 273 15.59 11.32 8.45
C ALA A 273 14.45 11.85 7.59
N ALA A 274 13.20 11.58 8.01
CA ALA A 274 12.01 11.91 7.24
C ALA A 274 10.87 12.36 8.14
N TYR A 275 10.09 13.32 7.63
CA TYR A 275 8.85 13.78 8.22
C TYR A 275 7.69 13.54 7.26
N ILE A 276 6.70 12.80 7.73
CA ILE A 276 5.51 12.40 6.98
C ILE A 276 4.33 13.23 7.46
N GLY A 277 3.64 13.87 6.52
CA GLY A 277 2.45 14.66 6.79
C GLY A 277 1.77 15.07 5.49
N ASP A 278 0.49 15.46 5.58
CA ASP A 278 -0.22 16.02 4.45
C ASP A 278 0.28 17.45 4.13
N TYR A 279 -0.19 18.05 3.03
CA TYR A 279 0.33 19.36 2.60
C TYR A 279 0.19 20.48 3.66
N PRO A 280 -0.98 20.68 4.30
CA PRO A 280 -1.11 21.57 5.45
C PRO A 280 -0.09 21.30 6.57
N GLU A 281 0.13 20.03 6.94
CA GLU A 281 1.09 19.65 7.98
C GLU A 281 2.53 19.95 7.56
N GLN A 282 2.90 19.64 6.31
CA GLN A 282 4.23 19.94 5.76
C GLN A 282 4.53 21.44 5.81
N LEU A 283 3.54 22.29 5.51
CA LEU A 283 3.69 23.74 5.63
C LEU A 283 3.82 24.21 7.09
N LEU A 284 3.17 23.53 8.04
CA LEU A 284 3.29 23.83 9.46
C LEU A 284 4.70 23.50 9.96
N VAL A 285 5.20 22.30 9.61
CA VAL A 285 6.53 21.81 9.96
C VAL A 285 7.63 22.70 9.38
N CYS A 286 7.53 23.06 8.10
CA CYS A 286 8.55 23.87 7.41
C CYS A 286 8.40 25.38 7.61
N CYS A 287 7.42 25.80 8.42
CA CYS A 287 7.07 27.21 8.62
C CYS A 287 6.68 27.95 7.32
N CYS A 288 6.26 27.24 6.26
CA CYS A 288 5.92 27.83 4.96
C CYS A 288 4.47 28.35 4.89
N LYS A 289 4.16 29.17 3.88
CA LYS A 289 2.81 29.74 3.68
C LYS A 289 1.96 28.90 2.73
N ALA A 290 0.64 29.00 2.87
CA ALA A 290 -0.30 28.28 2.02
C ALA A 290 -0.17 28.70 0.55
N GLY A 291 -0.07 27.71 -0.34
CA GLY A 291 0.14 27.93 -1.78
C GLY A 291 1.60 27.85 -2.23
N GLU A 292 2.56 27.76 -1.31
CA GLU A 292 3.98 27.59 -1.61
C GLU A 292 4.42 26.12 -1.56
N CYS A 293 5.62 25.81 -2.05
CA CYS A 293 6.26 24.52 -1.85
C CYS A 293 6.97 24.48 -0.48
N PRO A 294 6.81 23.40 0.32
CA PRO A 294 7.51 23.22 1.58
C PRO A 294 8.96 22.73 1.41
N LYS A 295 9.46 22.56 0.18
CA LYS A 295 10.82 22.03 -0.08
C LYS A 295 11.72 23.03 -0.79
N CYS A 296 11.22 23.63 -1.87
CA CYS A 296 12.01 24.47 -2.77
C CYS A 296 11.51 25.90 -2.85
N GLU A 297 12.27 26.73 -3.55
CA GLU A 297 12.06 28.18 -3.68
C GLU A 297 11.16 28.58 -4.86
N VAL A 298 10.41 27.63 -5.43
CA VAL A 298 9.46 27.96 -6.52
C VAL A 298 8.51 29.08 -6.08
N LEU A 299 8.38 30.09 -6.94
CA LEU A 299 7.47 31.20 -6.69
C LEU A 299 6.04 30.70 -6.68
N ARG A 300 5.22 31.26 -5.77
CA ARG A 300 3.82 30.88 -5.59
C ARG A 300 3.01 30.90 -6.90
N ASP A 301 3.31 31.83 -7.81
CA ASP A 301 2.61 31.95 -9.08
C ASP A 301 3.08 30.98 -10.16
N ASP A 302 4.29 30.43 -10.01
CA ASP A 302 4.88 29.41 -10.90
C ASP A 302 4.62 27.98 -10.42
N VAL A 303 4.05 27.79 -9.22
CA VAL A 303 3.66 26.47 -8.70
C VAL A 303 2.79 25.74 -9.72
N GLY A 304 3.27 24.59 -10.21
CA GLY A 304 2.54 23.77 -11.16
C GLY A 304 2.52 24.31 -12.58
N LYS A 305 3.46 25.19 -12.96
CA LYS A 305 3.69 25.67 -14.34
C LYS A 305 4.32 24.58 -15.20
N ASP A 306 5.50 24.12 -14.84
CA ASP A 306 6.29 23.08 -15.53
C ASP A 306 6.75 22.00 -14.54
N ALA A 307 7.50 21.02 -15.07
CA ALA A 307 8.09 19.92 -14.30
C ALA A 307 9.51 20.24 -13.81
N SER A 308 9.96 21.50 -13.89
CA SER A 308 11.33 21.87 -13.57
C SER A 308 11.67 21.62 -12.11
N GLU A 309 12.90 21.20 -11.88
CA GLU A 309 13.48 21.18 -10.54
C GLU A 309 13.82 22.61 -10.11
N HIS A 310 13.59 22.90 -8.83
CA HIS A 310 13.96 24.16 -8.20
C HIS A 310 14.89 23.87 -7.03
N PRO A 311 15.83 24.78 -6.72
CA PRO A 311 16.71 24.60 -5.57
C PRO A 311 15.91 24.46 -4.28
N LEU A 312 16.43 23.64 -3.36
CA LEU A 312 15.91 23.57 -2.01
C LEU A 312 15.99 24.96 -1.36
N ARG A 313 15.07 25.23 -0.43
CA ARG A 313 15.13 26.44 0.37
C ARG A 313 16.45 26.51 1.12
N ASP A 314 17.09 27.67 1.09
CA ASP A 314 18.36 27.89 1.79
C ASP A 314 18.18 27.85 3.32
N LEU A 315 18.62 26.74 3.91
CA LEU A 315 18.52 26.50 5.35
C LEU A 315 19.37 27.50 6.15
N ASP A 316 20.55 27.89 5.67
CA ASP A 316 21.45 28.78 6.40
C ASP A 316 20.85 30.19 6.47
N THR A 317 20.32 30.69 5.34
CA THR A 317 19.57 31.96 5.29
C THR A 317 18.35 31.93 6.23
N ILE A 318 17.64 30.80 6.30
CA ILE A 318 16.49 30.63 7.18
C ILE A 318 16.88 30.60 8.66
N LEU A 319 17.96 29.89 9.02
CA LEU A 319 18.48 29.86 10.39
C LEU A 319 18.89 31.27 10.85
N ALA A 320 19.61 32.01 10.01
CA ALA A 320 19.97 33.41 10.29
C ALA A 320 18.72 34.30 10.48
N ALA A 321 17.66 34.08 9.70
CA ALA A 321 16.40 34.81 9.86
C ALA A 321 15.67 34.46 11.18
N LEU A 322 15.82 33.24 11.69
CA LEU A 322 15.27 32.82 12.98
C LEU A 322 16.07 33.40 14.15
N ASP A 323 17.39 33.56 14.01
CA ASP A 323 18.28 34.15 15.02
C ASP A 323 18.09 35.66 15.17
N ALA A 324 17.56 36.35 14.15
CA ALA A 324 17.20 37.77 14.22
C ALA A 324 16.10 38.12 15.26
N LEU A 325 15.59 37.13 15.99
CA LEU A 325 14.77 37.36 17.19
C LEU A 325 15.53 38.07 18.30
N ASP A 326 16.83 37.82 18.41
CA ASP A 326 17.70 38.47 19.41
C ASP A 326 17.83 39.98 19.14
N ASP A 327 17.68 40.40 17.88
CA ASP A 327 17.65 41.80 17.43
C ASP A 327 16.26 42.46 17.60
N GLY A 328 15.27 41.72 18.11
CA GLY A 328 13.92 42.18 18.40
C GLY A 328 12.86 41.77 17.37
N ILE A 329 11.58 41.83 17.80
CA ILE A 329 10.42 41.28 17.08
C ILE A 329 10.26 41.85 15.65
N LEU A 330 10.59 43.13 15.45
CA LEU A 330 10.48 43.77 14.13
C LEU A 330 11.55 43.26 13.15
N ALA A 331 12.80 43.11 13.61
CA ALA A 331 13.89 42.57 12.81
C ALA A 331 13.59 41.12 12.42
N PHE A 332 13.23 40.29 13.40
CA PHE A 332 12.77 38.91 13.21
C PHE A 332 11.66 38.77 12.17
N THR A 333 10.60 39.58 12.29
CA THR A 333 9.45 39.48 11.38
C THR A 333 9.85 39.84 9.95
N ARG A 334 10.71 40.85 9.76
CA ARG A 334 11.23 41.24 8.44
C ARG A 334 12.16 40.17 7.87
N ALA A 335 13.07 39.63 8.67
CA ALA A 335 14.00 38.59 8.26
C ALA A 335 13.25 37.32 7.84
N CYS A 336 12.29 36.85 8.66
CA CYS A 336 11.43 35.72 8.31
C CYS A 336 10.63 35.97 7.03
N GLN A 337 10.13 37.19 6.82
CA GLN A 337 9.42 37.55 5.60
C GLN A 337 10.33 37.48 4.37
N ALA A 338 11.56 38.00 4.47
CA ALA A 338 12.56 37.97 3.41
C ALA A 338 12.99 36.53 3.07
N ALA A 339 13.19 35.69 4.08
CA ALA A 339 13.49 34.26 3.92
C ALA A 339 12.26 33.42 3.49
N GLY A 340 11.09 34.03 3.33
CA GLY A 340 9.90 33.34 2.83
C GLY A 340 9.28 32.34 3.81
N ILE A 341 9.44 32.53 5.12
CA ILE A 341 8.88 31.69 6.19
C ILE A 341 7.94 32.49 7.11
N LYS A 342 7.17 31.76 7.94
CA LYS A 342 6.36 32.33 9.01
C LYS A 342 7.24 32.59 10.24
N PRO A 343 6.99 33.69 10.99
CA PRO A 343 7.71 33.98 12.22
C PRO A 343 7.26 33.03 13.35
N VAL A 344 7.91 31.87 13.43
CA VAL A 344 7.81 30.89 14.52
C VAL A 344 9.05 31.05 15.38
N VAL A 345 8.88 31.23 16.69
CA VAL A 345 9.95 31.62 17.62
C VAL A 345 11.06 30.58 17.64
N GLU A 346 10.71 29.32 17.90
CA GLU A 346 11.67 28.22 18.03
C GLU A 346 11.16 26.99 17.28
N PRO A 347 11.39 26.87 15.95
CA PRO A 347 11.03 25.67 15.21
C PRO A 347 11.77 24.45 15.76
N PHE A 348 11.06 23.32 15.95
CA PHE A 348 11.62 22.17 16.68
C PHE A 348 12.91 21.59 16.06
N TRP A 349 13.06 21.77 14.75
CA TRP A 349 14.16 21.24 13.96
C TRP A 349 15.40 22.12 13.96
N LYS A 350 15.31 23.39 14.41
CA LYS A 350 16.42 24.37 14.43
C LYS A 350 17.68 23.81 15.09
N GLY A 351 17.52 23.08 16.18
CA GLY A 351 18.62 22.51 16.95
C GLY A 351 18.89 21.02 16.75
N LEU A 352 18.26 20.36 15.76
CA LEU A 352 18.50 18.93 15.51
C LEU A 352 19.75 18.75 14.63
N PRO A 353 20.66 17.81 14.97
CA PRO A 353 21.90 17.63 14.23
C PRO A 353 21.68 16.88 12.92
N PHE A 354 22.41 17.28 11.87
CA PHE A 354 22.38 16.63 10.55
C PHE A 354 21.00 16.65 9.85
N VAL A 355 20.13 17.60 10.23
CA VAL A 355 18.77 17.73 9.69
C VAL A 355 18.67 18.94 8.79
N ASP A 356 18.25 18.70 7.55
CA ASP A 356 17.58 19.70 6.71
C ASP A 356 16.10 19.35 6.65
N ILE A 357 15.26 20.19 7.26
CA ILE A 357 13.81 19.93 7.32
C ILE A 357 13.15 19.95 5.94
N TYR A 358 13.65 20.79 5.03
CA TYR A 358 13.13 20.94 3.67
C TYR A 358 13.46 19.71 2.82
N LEU A 359 14.58 19.05 3.11
CA LEU A 359 14.93 17.75 2.55
C LEU A 359 14.07 16.62 3.13
N ALA A 360 13.86 16.64 4.46
CA ALA A 360 13.15 15.61 5.23
C ALA A 360 11.65 15.48 4.91
N ILE A 361 11.04 16.51 4.33
CA ILE A 361 9.66 16.40 3.82
C ILE A 361 9.60 15.40 2.67
N THR A 362 8.75 14.40 2.83
CA THR A 362 8.59 13.33 1.86
C THR A 362 7.29 13.45 1.03
N PRO A 363 7.28 12.95 -0.21
CA PRO A 363 6.08 12.88 -1.03
C PRO A 363 5.04 11.92 -0.45
N ASP A 364 3.77 12.12 -0.82
CA ASP A 364 2.66 11.38 -0.24
C ASP A 364 1.64 10.93 -1.30
N ILE A 365 1.54 9.63 -1.54
CA ILE A 365 0.66 9.06 -2.58
C ILE A 365 -0.81 9.34 -2.25
N LEU A 366 -1.20 9.22 -0.98
CA LEU A 366 -2.60 9.35 -0.61
C LEU A 366 -3.12 10.77 -0.77
N HIS A 367 -2.52 11.75 -0.10
CA HIS A 367 -3.04 13.12 -0.08
C HIS A 367 -2.58 13.95 -1.27
N GLN A 368 -1.43 13.66 -1.90
CA GLN A 368 -0.98 14.40 -3.09
C GLN A 368 -1.53 13.80 -4.39
N LEU A 369 -1.47 12.48 -4.57
CA LEU A 369 -1.97 11.84 -5.80
C LEU A 369 -3.46 11.49 -5.71
N TYR A 370 -3.87 10.55 -4.86
CA TYR A 370 -5.26 10.07 -4.85
C TYR A 370 -6.27 11.15 -4.43
N GLN A 371 -6.15 11.70 -3.22
CA GLN A 371 -7.04 12.74 -2.70
C GLN A 371 -6.68 14.16 -3.19
N GLY A 372 -5.55 14.30 -3.90
CA GLY A 372 -5.11 15.55 -4.52
C GLY A 372 -5.42 15.57 -6.01
N LEU A 373 -4.46 15.15 -6.84
CA LEU A 373 -4.57 15.28 -8.29
C LEU A 373 -5.64 14.40 -8.93
N VAL A 374 -5.78 13.14 -8.53
CA VAL A 374 -6.80 12.23 -9.09
C VAL A 374 -8.20 12.74 -8.76
N LYS A 375 -8.45 13.18 -7.52
CA LYS A 375 -9.70 13.84 -7.13
C LYS A 375 -10.04 14.98 -8.09
N HIS A 376 -9.05 15.83 -8.39
CA HIS A 376 -9.24 16.92 -9.34
C HIS A 376 -9.46 16.42 -10.78
N LEU A 377 -8.67 15.45 -11.24
CA LEU A 377 -8.80 14.86 -12.58
C LEU A 377 -10.19 14.29 -12.82
N VAL A 378 -10.73 13.54 -11.86
CA VAL A 378 -12.11 13.00 -11.92
C VAL A 378 -13.13 14.14 -12.01
N SER A 379 -12.95 15.22 -11.24
CA SER A 379 -13.81 16.40 -11.32
C SER A 379 -13.74 17.08 -12.70
N TRP A 380 -12.54 17.18 -13.28
CA TRP A 380 -12.34 17.80 -14.59
C TRP A 380 -13.01 16.96 -15.68
N ILE A 381 -12.78 15.65 -15.68
CA ILE A 381 -13.38 14.71 -16.64
C ILE A 381 -14.93 14.76 -16.59
N LYS A 382 -15.52 14.79 -15.39
CA LYS A 382 -16.97 14.94 -15.23
C LYS A 382 -17.49 16.26 -15.81
N SER A 383 -16.70 17.34 -15.69
CA SER A 383 -17.05 18.65 -16.24
C SER A 383 -16.96 18.67 -17.77
N VAL A 384 -15.95 17.99 -18.34
CA VAL A 384 -15.76 17.90 -19.81
C VAL A 384 -16.86 17.08 -20.48
N TYR A 385 -17.11 15.86 -19.99
CA TYR A 385 -17.97 14.90 -20.69
C TYR A 385 -19.39 14.80 -20.14
N GLY A 386 -19.63 15.36 -18.97
CA GLY A 386 -20.91 15.28 -18.27
C GLY A 386 -21.07 13.98 -17.47
N PRO A 387 -21.80 14.02 -16.34
CA PRO A 387 -21.94 12.88 -15.44
C PRO A 387 -22.69 11.69 -16.08
N ALA A 388 -23.67 11.96 -16.95
CA ALA A 388 -24.51 10.91 -17.53
C ALA A 388 -23.73 9.91 -18.39
N GLU A 389 -22.82 10.40 -19.25
CA GLU A 389 -22.01 9.55 -20.14
C GLU A 389 -20.96 8.77 -19.33
N ILE A 390 -20.27 9.43 -18.40
CA ILE A 390 -19.29 8.79 -17.53
C ILE A 390 -19.93 7.66 -16.72
N ASP A 391 -21.09 7.92 -16.08
CA ASP A 391 -21.80 6.90 -15.32
C ASP A 391 -22.38 5.80 -16.21
N ALA A 392 -22.77 6.12 -17.45
CA ALA A 392 -23.21 5.12 -18.43
C ALA A 392 -22.08 4.14 -18.78
N ARG A 393 -20.85 4.62 -18.97
CA ARG A 393 -19.68 3.76 -19.24
C ARG A 393 -19.27 2.94 -18.03
N CYS A 394 -19.26 3.53 -16.84
CA CYS A 394 -18.97 2.82 -15.58
C CYS A 394 -19.86 1.57 -15.40
N ARG A 395 -21.14 1.68 -15.75
CA ARG A 395 -22.14 0.60 -15.65
C ARG A 395 -21.93 -0.55 -16.63
N ARG A 396 -21.18 -0.32 -17.71
CA ARG A 396 -21.03 -1.22 -18.86
C ARG A 396 -19.66 -1.88 -18.93
N LEU A 397 -18.76 -1.57 -18.00
CA LEU A 397 -17.46 -2.24 -17.93
C LEU A 397 -17.64 -3.71 -17.56
N PRO A 398 -16.87 -4.63 -18.16
CA PRO A 398 -16.91 -6.03 -17.79
C PRO A 398 -16.36 -6.24 -16.37
N PRO A 399 -16.84 -7.23 -15.62
CA PRO A 399 -16.29 -7.54 -14.31
C PRO A 399 -14.87 -8.10 -14.42
N ASN A 400 -14.02 -7.80 -13.44
CA ASN A 400 -12.70 -8.42 -13.25
C ASN A 400 -12.40 -8.50 -11.74
N HIS A 401 -11.46 -9.33 -11.30
CA HIS A 401 -11.14 -9.47 -9.87
C HIS A 401 -10.65 -8.16 -9.25
N ASN A 402 -9.78 -7.45 -9.96
CA ASN A 402 -9.17 -6.21 -9.47
C ASN A 402 -9.90 -4.96 -9.95
N VAL A 403 -11.07 -5.06 -10.59
CA VAL A 403 -11.84 -3.89 -11.04
C VAL A 403 -13.19 -3.85 -10.37
N ARG A 404 -13.47 -2.74 -9.68
CA ARG A 404 -14.80 -2.46 -9.11
C ARG A 404 -15.74 -1.99 -10.20
N VAL A 405 -16.88 -2.67 -10.35
CA VAL A 405 -17.97 -2.21 -11.23
C VAL A 405 -18.83 -1.21 -10.47
N PHE A 406 -18.85 0.04 -10.95
CA PHE A 406 -19.66 1.11 -10.37
C PHE A 406 -21.05 1.12 -11.01
N ILE A 407 -21.94 0.26 -10.51
CA ILE A 407 -23.31 0.07 -11.02
C ILE A 407 -24.16 1.35 -10.95
N ASN A 408 -23.86 2.26 -10.01
CA ASN A 408 -24.54 3.55 -9.90
C ASN A 408 -23.70 4.72 -10.45
N GLY A 409 -22.66 4.41 -11.22
CA GLY A 409 -21.69 5.40 -11.68
C GLY A 409 -20.77 5.92 -10.57
N ILE A 410 -19.98 6.93 -10.91
CA ILE A 410 -19.02 7.58 -10.00
C ILE A 410 -19.41 9.02 -9.68
N SER A 411 -20.45 9.56 -10.34
CA SER A 411 -20.86 10.97 -10.18
C SER A 411 -21.56 11.24 -8.85
N THR A 412 -22.22 10.24 -8.26
CA THR A 412 -22.99 10.36 -7.00
C THR A 412 -22.16 10.08 -5.74
N LEU A 413 -20.90 9.68 -5.88
CA LEU A 413 -20.05 9.35 -4.74
C LEU A 413 -19.70 10.63 -3.94
N TYR A 414 -20.00 10.61 -2.65
CA TYR A 414 -19.68 11.69 -1.71
C TYR A 414 -18.62 11.22 -0.70
N LYS A 415 -17.71 12.12 -0.31
CA LYS A 415 -16.57 11.80 0.59
C LYS A 415 -15.75 10.59 0.13
N VAL A 416 -15.43 10.59 -1.17
CA VAL A 416 -14.66 9.51 -1.83
C VAL A 416 -13.33 9.28 -1.12
N THR A 417 -13.15 8.05 -0.63
CA THR A 417 -11.95 7.63 0.10
C THR A 417 -10.74 7.44 -0.84
N GLY A 418 -9.53 7.30 -0.29
CA GLY A 418 -8.34 6.95 -1.09
C GLY A 418 -8.50 5.64 -1.86
N LYS A 419 -9.10 4.62 -1.22
CA LYS A 419 -9.40 3.32 -1.85
C LYS A 419 -10.36 3.47 -3.04
N GLU A 420 -11.38 4.30 -2.92
CA GLU A 420 -12.33 4.53 -4.01
C GLU A 420 -11.70 5.31 -5.17
N HIS A 421 -10.83 6.28 -4.90
CA HIS A 421 -10.04 6.91 -5.96
C HIS A 421 -9.12 5.90 -6.66
N ALA A 422 -8.50 4.97 -5.91
CA ALA A 422 -7.72 3.89 -6.49
C ALA A 422 -8.57 3.00 -7.41
N ASP A 423 -9.78 2.61 -6.98
CA ASP A 423 -10.73 1.85 -7.81
C ASP A 423 -11.12 2.62 -9.09
N ILE A 424 -11.33 3.94 -9.00
CA ILE A 424 -11.63 4.81 -10.15
C ILE A 424 -10.45 4.88 -11.12
N CYS A 425 -9.20 5.00 -10.65
CA CYS A 425 -8.01 5.03 -11.49
C CYS A 425 -7.90 3.81 -12.41
N ARG A 426 -8.32 2.62 -11.93
CA ARG A 426 -8.28 1.37 -12.71
C ARG A 426 -9.18 1.40 -13.94
N ILE A 427 -10.15 2.31 -13.99
CA ILE A 427 -11.12 2.41 -15.08
C ILE A 427 -11.07 3.74 -15.83
N LEU A 428 -10.45 4.76 -15.25
CA LEU A 428 -10.59 6.15 -15.68
C LEU A 428 -10.23 6.38 -17.15
N LEU A 429 -9.13 5.79 -17.63
CA LEU A 429 -8.71 5.93 -19.02
C LEU A 429 -9.72 5.28 -19.99
N GLY A 430 -10.21 4.09 -19.65
CA GLY A 430 -11.24 3.40 -20.43
C GLY A 430 -12.58 4.12 -20.48
N LEU A 431 -12.89 4.97 -19.49
CA LEU A 431 -14.08 5.80 -19.52
C LEU A 431 -13.99 6.93 -20.55
N VAL A 432 -12.80 7.51 -20.76
CA VAL A 432 -12.64 8.71 -21.60
C VAL A 432 -12.24 8.42 -23.05
N ILE A 433 -11.65 7.25 -23.33
CA ILE A 433 -11.26 6.87 -24.69
C ILE A 433 -12.47 6.83 -25.63
N GLY A 434 -12.30 7.37 -26.83
CA GLY A 434 -13.33 7.38 -27.87
C GLY A 434 -14.40 8.46 -27.73
N ILE A 435 -14.45 9.22 -26.62
CA ILE A 435 -15.39 10.34 -26.48
C ILE A 435 -14.83 11.57 -27.21
N PRO A 436 -15.54 12.13 -28.20
CA PRO A 436 -15.13 13.38 -28.83
C PRO A 436 -15.27 14.55 -27.84
N LEU A 437 -14.37 15.54 -27.95
CA LEU A 437 -14.55 16.81 -27.24
C LEU A 437 -15.55 17.68 -28.01
N ARG A 438 -16.22 18.58 -27.28
CA ARG A 438 -17.08 19.61 -27.88
C ARG A 438 -16.22 20.71 -28.53
N ASN A 439 -16.84 21.53 -29.39
CA ASN A 439 -16.26 22.75 -29.93
C ASN A 439 -14.97 22.56 -30.77
N GLY A 440 -14.80 21.41 -31.43
CA GLY A 440 -13.71 21.18 -32.38
C GLY A 440 -12.35 20.83 -31.76
N PHE A 441 -12.25 20.73 -30.44
CA PHE A 441 -11.00 20.30 -29.78
C PHE A 441 -10.70 18.82 -30.04
N GLN A 442 -9.42 18.47 -30.16
CA GLN A 442 -8.98 17.09 -30.31
C GLN A 442 -8.82 16.41 -28.94
N SER A 443 -9.47 15.25 -28.75
CA SER A 443 -9.44 14.49 -27.48
C SER A 443 -8.06 13.93 -27.12
N GLN A 444 -7.13 13.89 -28.08
CA GLN A 444 -5.79 13.34 -27.93
C GLN A 444 -5.01 13.96 -26.77
N ARG A 445 -5.02 15.29 -26.63
CA ARG A 445 -4.34 15.98 -25.50
C ARG A 445 -4.93 15.59 -24.15
N LEU A 446 -6.27 15.50 -24.05
CA LEU A 446 -6.91 15.06 -22.82
C LEU A 446 -6.55 13.61 -22.48
N ILE A 447 -6.60 12.71 -23.47
CA ILE A 447 -6.23 11.30 -23.28
C ILE A 447 -4.78 11.18 -22.81
N ARG A 448 -3.84 11.90 -23.44
CA ARG A 448 -2.43 11.96 -23.03
C ARG A 448 -2.26 12.49 -21.61
N SER A 449 -3.00 13.54 -21.21
CA SER A 449 -2.99 14.05 -19.83
C SER A 449 -3.50 13.01 -18.82
N VAL A 450 -4.62 12.35 -19.09
CA VAL A 450 -5.17 11.32 -18.20
C VAL A 450 -4.20 10.15 -18.08
N ARG A 451 -3.68 9.68 -19.21
CA ARG A 451 -2.69 8.59 -19.28
C ARG A 451 -1.43 8.95 -18.50
N ALA A 452 -0.86 10.14 -18.71
CA ALA A 452 0.37 10.59 -18.05
C ALA A 452 0.23 10.65 -16.52
N LEU A 453 -0.91 11.14 -16.01
CA LEU A 453 -1.12 11.19 -14.55
C LEU A 453 -1.34 9.78 -13.96
N LEU A 454 -1.97 8.86 -14.70
CA LEU A 454 -2.08 7.46 -14.30
C LEU A 454 -0.71 6.76 -14.34
N ASP A 455 0.11 6.99 -15.37
CA ASP A 455 1.48 6.49 -15.44
C ASP A 455 2.27 6.93 -14.21
N PHE A 456 2.26 8.23 -13.91
CA PHE A 456 2.95 8.77 -12.75
C PHE A 456 2.49 8.10 -11.46
N LEU A 457 1.17 7.94 -11.27
CA LEU A 457 0.60 7.29 -10.10
C LEU A 457 1.06 5.84 -9.96
N TYR A 458 1.05 5.05 -11.03
CA TYR A 458 1.42 3.63 -10.96
C TYR A 458 2.93 3.46 -10.79
N LEU A 459 3.73 4.24 -11.52
CA LEU A 459 5.19 4.26 -11.38
C LEU A 459 5.62 4.67 -9.98
N ALA A 460 5.03 5.72 -9.40
CA ALA A 460 5.37 6.20 -8.06
C ALA A 460 5.15 5.15 -6.97
N GLN A 461 4.28 4.15 -7.21
CA GLN A 461 3.98 3.07 -6.27
C GLN A 461 4.84 1.81 -6.50
N TYR A 462 5.86 1.88 -7.35
CA TYR A 462 6.75 0.76 -7.57
C TYR A 462 7.48 0.41 -6.27
N PRO A 463 7.54 -0.88 -5.92
CA PRO A 463 8.23 -1.32 -4.71
C PRO A 463 9.74 -1.13 -4.78
N THR A 464 10.28 -1.02 -6.00
CA THR A 464 11.70 -0.86 -6.28
C THR A 464 11.82 0.06 -7.49
N HIS A 465 12.78 0.98 -7.45
CA HIS A 465 13.08 1.88 -8.55
C HIS A 465 14.52 1.72 -9.01
N THR A 466 14.70 1.82 -10.31
CA THR A 466 15.98 1.90 -11.01
C THR A 466 16.15 3.29 -11.60
N SER A 467 17.35 3.62 -12.08
CA SER A 467 17.55 4.86 -12.85
C SER A 467 16.60 4.97 -14.04
N SER A 468 16.36 3.88 -14.79
CA SER A 468 15.42 3.87 -15.93
C SER A 468 13.97 4.08 -15.52
N THR A 469 13.48 3.41 -14.48
CA THR A 469 12.09 3.58 -14.02
C THR A 469 11.83 4.93 -13.36
N LEU A 470 12.85 5.55 -12.75
CA LEU A 470 12.77 6.96 -12.30
C LEU A 470 12.68 7.91 -13.49
N LYS A 471 13.37 7.62 -14.59
CA LYS A 471 13.23 8.40 -15.83
C LYS A 471 11.83 8.28 -16.41
N LEU A 472 11.22 7.08 -16.40
CA LEU A 472 9.82 6.90 -16.79
C LEU A 472 8.86 7.74 -15.94
N LEU A 473 9.14 7.88 -14.63
CA LEU A 473 8.34 8.69 -13.71
C LEU A 473 8.44 10.19 -14.04
N GLU A 474 9.66 10.68 -14.29
CA GLU A 474 9.90 12.07 -14.77
C GLU A 474 9.20 12.33 -16.10
N ASP A 475 9.33 11.41 -17.06
CA ASP A 475 8.73 11.55 -18.38
C ASP A 475 7.19 11.54 -18.29
N ALA A 476 6.60 10.77 -17.37
CA ALA A 476 5.16 10.80 -17.11
C ALA A 476 4.71 12.17 -16.60
N LEU A 477 5.45 12.80 -15.68
CA LEU A 477 5.16 14.15 -15.22
C LEU A 477 5.27 15.16 -16.38
N GLN A 478 6.36 15.08 -17.15
CA GLN A 478 6.58 15.96 -18.28
C GLN A 478 5.45 15.87 -19.32
N ARG A 479 5.04 14.64 -19.70
CA ARG A 479 3.88 14.42 -20.60
C ARG A 479 2.60 15.03 -20.05
N PHE A 480 2.38 15.00 -18.73
CA PHE A 480 1.22 15.66 -18.13
C PHE A 480 1.29 17.17 -18.32
N HIS A 481 2.44 17.79 -18.06
CA HIS A 481 2.63 19.24 -18.21
C HIS A 481 2.46 19.73 -19.66
N GLU A 482 2.93 18.96 -20.64
CA GLU A 482 2.77 19.26 -22.07
C GLU A 482 1.30 19.26 -22.52
N ASN A 483 0.45 18.45 -21.88
CA ASN A 483 -0.91 18.23 -22.35
C ASN A 483 -1.99 18.90 -21.49
N LYS A 484 -1.74 19.15 -20.19
CA LYS A 484 -2.76 19.58 -19.21
C LYS A 484 -3.51 20.87 -19.56
N ASN A 485 -2.92 21.75 -20.36
CA ASN A 485 -3.56 23.01 -20.77
C ASN A 485 -4.86 22.79 -21.54
N ILE A 486 -5.12 21.58 -22.04
CA ILE A 486 -6.43 21.21 -22.60
C ILE A 486 -7.59 21.48 -21.62
N PHE A 487 -7.37 21.34 -20.30
CA PHE A 487 -8.40 21.67 -19.31
C PHE A 487 -8.61 23.18 -19.14
N VAL A 488 -7.63 24.01 -19.51
CA VAL A 488 -7.78 25.46 -19.58
C VAL A 488 -8.49 25.86 -20.87
N ASP A 489 -8.07 25.28 -21.99
CA ASP A 489 -8.65 25.51 -23.31
C ASP A 489 -10.16 25.17 -23.34
N LEU A 490 -10.57 24.13 -22.60
CA LEU A 490 -11.96 23.72 -22.42
C LEU A 490 -12.74 24.54 -21.38
N GLY A 491 -12.13 25.54 -20.74
CA GLY A 491 -12.76 26.38 -19.71
C GLY A 491 -13.03 25.65 -18.38
N VAL A 492 -12.50 24.44 -18.18
CA VAL A 492 -12.68 23.65 -16.95
C VAL A 492 -11.82 24.20 -15.81
N ARG A 493 -10.73 24.88 -16.15
CA ARG A 493 -9.82 25.53 -15.22
C ARG A 493 -9.30 26.85 -15.77
N THR A 494 -8.89 27.74 -14.87
CA THR A 494 -8.17 28.97 -15.21
C THR A 494 -6.65 28.80 -15.11
N HIS A 495 -6.15 27.99 -14.16
CA HIS A 495 -4.72 27.76 -13.96
C HIS A 495 -4.42 26.44 -13.21
N PHE A 496 -3.14 26.07 -13.19
CA PHE A 496 -2.59 24.90 -12.49
C PHE A 496 -1.74 25.23 -11.25
N LYS A 497 -1.95 26.41 -10.63
CA LYS A 497 -1.41 26.81 -9.31
C LYS A 497 -1.82 25.85 -8.18
N LEU A 498 -1.30 24.64 -8.23
CA LEU A 498 -1.63 23.49 -7.39
C LEU A 498 -0.32 23.00 -6.76
N PRO A 499 -0.08 23.29 -5.47
CA PRO A 499 1.12 22.81 -4.77
C PRO A 499 1.30 21.29 -4.86
N LYS A 500 0.19 20.55 -4.81
CA LYS A 500 0.18 19.08 -5.00
C LYS A 500 0.52 18.62 -6.41
N LEU A 501 0.47 19.49 -7.42
CA LEU A 501 0.99 19.18 -8.76
C LEU A 501 2.49 19.40 -8.80
N HIS A 502 2.95 20.54 -8.27
CA HIS A 502 4.37 20.81 -8.18
C HIS A 502 5.10 19.78 -7.31
N SER A 503 4.47 19.24 -6.25
CA SER A 503 5.09 18.22 -5.40
C SER A 503 5.54 16.96 -6.16
N LEU A 504 4.99 16.68 -7.35
CA LEU A 504 5.39 15.56 -8.17
C LEU A 504 6.84 15.67 -8.68
N SER A 505 7.38 16.88 -8.84
CA SER A 505 8.79 17.07 -9.24
C SER A 505 9.76 16.59 -8.17
N HIS A 506 9.32 16.48 -6.91
CA HIS A 506 10.16 16.06 -5.78
C HIS A 506 10.19 14.55 -5.57
N TYR A 507 9.38 13.76 -6.28
CA TYR A 507 9.30 12.32 -6.08
C TYR A 507 10.62 11.62 -6.38
N THR A 508 11.22 11.91 -7.55
CA THR A 508 12.47 11.26 -7.94
C THR A 508 13.60 11.55 -6.97
N GLN A 509 13.75 12.81 -6.54
CA GLN A 509 14.77 13.19 -5.56
C GLN A 509 14.54 12.47 -4.22
N SER A 510 13.30 12.46 -3.71
CA SER A 510 12.97 11.77 -2.47
C SER A 510 13.17 10.26 -2.56
N ILE A 511 12.89 9.62 -3.71
CA ILE A 511 13.17 8.19 -3.92
C ILE A 511 14.67 7.92 -3.88
N LYS A 512 15.47 8.77 -4.54
CA LYS A 512 16.94 8.67 -4.52
C LYS A 512 17.50 8.84 -3.11
N LEU A 513 16.88 9.67 -2.27
CA LEU A 513 17.35 9.96 -0.90
C LEU A 513 16.92 8.91 0.12
N TYR A 514 15.65 8.51 0.11
CA TYR A 514 15.01 7.77 1.20
C TYR A 514 14.47 6.40 0.77
N GLY A 515 14.68 5.99 -0.48
CA GLY A 515 14.07 4.81 -1.05
C GLY A 515 12.64 5.07 -1.56
N THR A 516 12.01 4.03 -2.08
CA THR A 516 10.66 4.06 -2.68
C THR A 516 9.56 4.62 -1.75
N THR A 517 8.45 5.12 -2.31
CA THR A 517 7.49 5.96 -1.56
C THR A 517 6.74 5.22 -0.45
N ASP A 518 6.64 3.90 -0.53
CA ASP A 518 6.05 3.08 0.52
C ASP A 518 6.89 3.04 1.82
N ASN A 519 8.08 3.65 1.83
CA ASN A 519 8.83 3.95 3.05
C ASN A 519 8.20 5.06 3.91
N TYR A 520 7.39 5.95 3.33
CA TYR A 520 6.97 7.21 3.97
C TYR A 520 5.57 7.72 3.55
N ASP A 521 4.70 6.82 3.11
CA ASP A 521 3.31 7.14 2.73
C ASP A 521 2.38 7.28 3.95
N THR A 522 1.46 8.26 3.93
CA THR A 522 0.46 8.48 5.00
C THR A 522 -0.63 7.41 5.06
N GLN A 523 -0.76 6.53 4.06
CA GLN A 523 -1.70 5.39 4.13
C GLN A 523 -1.51 4.54 5.40
N TYR A 524 -0.27 4.42 5.88
CA TYR A 524 0.02 3.66 7.09
C TYR A 524 -0.44 4.40 8.35
N THR A 525 -0.23 5.71 8.42
CA THR A 525 -0.62 6.53 9.58
C THR A 525 -2.14 6.63 9.70
N GLU A 526 -2.86 6.71 8.57
CA GLU A 526 -4.33 6.61 8.58
C GLU A 526 -4.83 5.29 9.18
N ARG A 527 -4.15 4.18 8.88
CA ARG A 527 -4.49 2.88 9.48
C ARG A 527 -4.19 2.87 10.98
N LEU A 528 -3.07 3.48 11.41
CA LEU A 528 -2.71 3.61 12.82
C LEU A 528 -3.71 4.48 13.61
N HIS A 529 -4.35 5.48 12.98
CA HIS A 529 -5.38 6.28 13.65
C HIS A 529 -6.57 5.44 14.14
N ILE A 530 -6.90 4.35 13.45
CA ILE A 530 -7.97 3.44 13.88
C ILE A 530 -7.61 2.85 15.23
N ASP A 531 -6.47 2.17 15.31
CA ASP A 531 -6.09 1.40 16.48
C ASP A 531 -5.64 2.30 17.64
N PHE A 532 -4.89 3.38 17.35
CA PHE A 532 -4.27 4.22 18.36
C PHE A 532 -5.16 5.36 18.84
N ALA A 533 -5.94 6.00 17.96
CA ALA A 533 -6.75 7.16 18.33
C ALA A 533 -8.24 6.81 18.50
N LYS A 534 -8.87 6.20 17.48
CA LYS A 534 -10.32 5.99 17.45
C LYS A 534 -10.77 4.87 18.39
N ASP A 535 -10.12 3.71 18.34
CA ASP A 535 -10.42 2.59 19.23
C ASP A 535 -10.08 2.96 20.69
N ALA A 536 -8.94 3.62 20.91
CA ALA A 536 -8.56 4.09 22.24
C ALA A 536 -9.58 5.09 22.81
N TYR A 537 -10.03 6.06 22.01
CA TYR A 537 -11.07 7.00 22.43
C TYR A 537 -12.40 6.30 22.72
N SER A 538 -12.79 5.34 21.86
CA SER A 538 -14.02 4.56 22.02
C SER A 538 -14.02 3.70 23.29
N ALA A 539 -12.83 3.36 23.81
CA ALA A 539 -12.67 2.63 25.05
C ALA A 539 -12.75 3.53 26.32
N THR A 540 -12.87 4.85 26.17
CA THR A 540 -12.96 5.80 27.29
C THR A 540 -14.40 6.17 27.65
N ASN A 541 -14.57 6.81 28.80
CA ASN A 541 -15.84 7.46 29.16
C ASN A 541 -16.09 8.80 28.42
N CYS A 542 -15.22 9.19 27.48
CA CYS A 542 -15.27 10.43 26.70
C CYS A 542 -15.15 11.73 27.51
N LYS A 543 -14.66 11.67 28.76
CA LYS A 543 -14.33 12.82 29.63
C LYS A 543 -12.88 12.72 30.05
N ASP A 544 -12.09 13.79 29.90
CA ASP A 544 -10.65 13.79 30.17
C ASP A 544 -10.00 12.53 29.58
N GLU A 545 -10.19 12.38 28.27
CA GLU A 545 -10.01 11.12 27.55
C GLU A 545 -8.54 10.66 27.47
N PHE A 546 -7.58 11.57 27.37
CA PHE A 546 -6.18 11.23 27.08
C PHE A 546 -5.52 10.32 28.13
N PRO A 547 -5.63 10.56 29.45
CA PRO A 547 -5.12 9.62 30.46
C PRO A 547 -5.71 8.20 30.34
N GLN A 548 -7.00 8.09 29.98
CA GLN A 548 -7.64 6.79 29.78
C GLN A 548 -7.15 6.13 28.48
N MET A 549 -7.01 6.92 27.40
CA MET A 549 -6.49 6.43 26.11
C MET A 549 -5.05 5.91 26.25
N THR A 550 -4.16 6.66 26.90
CA THR A 550 -2.76 6.26 27.07
C THR A 550 -2.65 5.01 27.93
N GLN A 551 -3.40 4.92 29.03
CA GLN A 551 -3.41 3.73 29.88
C GLN A 551 -3.99 2.50 29.17
N TRP A 552 -5.04 2.67 28.37
CA TRP A 552 -5.62 1.58 27.57
C TRP A 552 -4.61 1.04 26.56
N LEU A 553 -3.87 1.93 25.89
CA LEU A 553 -2.82 1.54 24.93
C LEU A 553 -1.67 0.79 25.61
N GLU A 554 -1.18 1.28 26.76
CA GLU A 554 -0.10 0.62 27.51
C GLU A 554 -0.48 -0.81 27.92
N ARG A 555 -1.70 -1.01 28.41
CA ARG A 555 -2.21 -2.35 28.76
C ARG A 555 -2.27 -3.28 27.55
N LYS A 556 -2.73 -2.77 26.40
CA LYS A 556 -2.80 -3.54 25.15
C LYS A 556 -1.41 -3.94 24.66
N GLU A 557 -0.45 -3.03 24.71
CA GLU A 557 0.95 -3.31 24.35
C GLU A 557 1.59 -4.35 25.27
N LYS A 558 1.35 -4.27 26.59
CA LYS A 558 1.79 -5.29 27.57
C LYS A 558 1.23 -6.68 27.26
N ILE A 559 -0.07 -6.78 27.00
CA ILE A 559 -0.71 -8.05 26.59
C ILE A 559 -0.09 -8.59 25.30
N GLN A 560 0.11 -7.75 24.28
CA GLN A 560 0.71 -8.21 23.03
C GLN A 560 2.17 -8.65 23.19
N HIS A 561 2.95 -7.98 24.04
CA HIS A 561 4.33 -8.37 24.30
C HIS A 561 4.39 -9.68 25.10
N HIS A 562 3.54 -9.82 26.11
CA HIS A 562 3.45 -11.07 26.88
C HIS A 562 2.98 -12.25 26.01
N ASP A 563 2.08 -12.04 25.05
CA ASP A 563 1.69 -13.05 24.05
C ASP A 563 2.88 -13.55 23.22
N ALA A 564 3.76 -12.64 22.80
CA ALA A 564 4.96 -12.98 22.05
C ALA A 564 5.96 -13.77 22.92
N PHE A 565 6.14 -13.35 24.17
CA PHE A 565 6.94 -14.04 25.16
C PHE A 565 6.43 -15.47 25.41
N ILE A 566 5.14 -15.65 25.70
CA ILE A 566 4.51 -16.97 25.94
C ILE A 566 4.75 -17.90 24.75
N LYS A 567 4.52 -17.41 23.52
CA LYS A 567 4.75 -18.19 22.30
C LYS A 567 6.22 -18.60 22.15
N TRP A 568 7.15 -17.70 22.45
CA TRP A 568 8.58 -17.99 22.43
C TRP A 568 8.97 -19.04 23.47
N THR A 569 8.46 -18.92 24.70
CA THR A 569 8.71 -19.88 25.79
C THR A 569 8.13 -21.27 25.43
N ILE A 570 6.89 -21.34 24.96
CA ILE A 570 6.23 -22.59 24.54
C ILE A 570 6.96 -23.26 23.36
N ALA A 571 7.56 -22.46 22.47
CA ALA A 571 8.36 -22.97 21.36
C ALA A 571 9.76 -23.50 21.78
N GLY A 572 10.06 -23.57 23.08
CA GLY A 572 11.34 -24.07 23.59
C GLY A 572 12.45 -23.03 23.59
N CYS A 573 12.10 -21.74 23.75
CA CYS A 573 13.05 -20.62 23.80
C CYS A 573 14.03 -20.60 22.60
N PRO A 574 13.54 -20.68 21.35
CA PRO A 574 14.41 -20.80 20.20
C PRO A 574 15.38 -19.62 20.12
N PRO A 575 16.65 -19.85 19.76
CA PRO A 575 17.60 -18.76 19.53
C PRO A 575 17.10 -17.88 18.38
N SER A 576 17.50 -16.61 18.39
CA SER A 576 17.22 -15.70 17.27
C SER A 576 17.99 -16.19 16.04
N LEU A 577 17.32 -16.95 15.17
CA LEU A 577 17.89 -17.30 13.87
C LEU A 577 17.96 -16.04 13.02
N HIS A 578 19.13 -15.78 12.43
CA HIS A 578 19.24 -14.84 11.31
C HIS A 578 18.41 -15.37 10.15
N HIS A 579 17.15 -14.95 10.08
CA HIS A 579 16.40 -15.02 8.86
C HIS A 579 16.92 -13.90 7.95
N PRO A 580 17.28 -14.20 6.70
CA PRO A 580 17.49 -13.13 5.73
C PRO A 580 16.23 -12.25 5.74
N PRO A 581 16.35 -10.93 5.57
CA PRO A 581 15.16 -10.10 5.47
C PRO A 581 14.23 -10.67 4.40
N PRO A 582 12.89 -10.58 4.57
CA PRO A 582 11.93 -11.13 3.61
C PRO A 582 12.19 -10.61 2.19
N SER A 583 12.87 -9.47 2.10
CA SER A 583 13.33 -8.82 0.89
C SER A 583 14.67 -9.29 0.33
N LEU A 584 15.37 -10.22 0.97
CA LEU A 584 16.58 -10.90 0.45
C LEU A 584 16.42 -12.43 0.44
N THR A 585 15.34 -12.97 1.02
CA THR A 585 14.98 -14.36 0.76
C THR A 585 14.51 -14.50 -0.68
N THR A 586 15.44 -14.83 -1.59
CA THR A 586 15.13 -15.64 -2.76
C THR A 586 14.58 -16.96 -2.26
N THR A 587 13.33 -16.99 -1.80
CA THR A 587 12.63 -18.26 -1.76
C THR A 587 12.43 -18.62 -3.23
N ASN A 588 13.30 -19.49 -3.72
CA ASN A 588 12.99 -20.39 -4.82
C ASN A 588 11.87 -21.35 -4.39
N SER A 589 10.79 -20.80 -3.81
CA SER A 589 9.55 -21.52 -3.67
C SER A 589 9.03 -21.62 -5.08
N THR A 590 9.21 -22.81 -5.66
CA THR A 590 8.50 -23.33 -6.81
C THR A 590 7.00 -23.48 -6.51
N SER A 591 6.40 -22.48 -5.84
CA SER A 591 4.96 -22.39 -5.68
C SER A 591 4.39 -22.10 -7.06
N SER A 592 3.60 -23.04 -7.58
CA SER A 592 2.86 -22.87 -8.82
C SER A 592 2.13 -21.53 -8.80
N HIS A 593 2.38 -20.66 -9.79
CA HIS A 593 1.69 -19.38 -9.94
C HIS A 593 0.16 -19.58 -10.07
N LEU A 594 -0.28 -20.78 -10.45
CA LEU A 594 -1.67 -21.17 -10.50
C LEU A 594 -2.07 -21.99 -9.26
N GLN A 595 -3.09 -21.50 -8.54
CA GLN A 595 -3.74 -22.18 -7.42
C GLN A 595 -5.18 -22.58 -7.77
N MET A 596 -5.41 -23.88 -7.84
CA MET A 596 -6.73 -24.47 -8.10
C MET A 596 -7.34 -25.09 -6.84
N THR A 597 -8.66 -25.13 -6.75
CA THR A 597 -9.34 -25.90 -5.69
C THR A 597 -9.11 -27.39 -5.90
N LYS A 598 -9.01 -28.17 -4.82
CA LYS A 598 -8.82 -29.64 -4.92
C LYS A 598 -10.01 -30.33 -5.60
N ALA A 599 -11.23 -29.86 -5.33
CA ALA A 599 -12.45 -30.41 -5.91
C ALA A 599 -12.98 -29.50 -7.04
N PRO A 600 -13.58 -30.08 -8.10
CA PRO A 600 -14.26 -29.31 -9.13
C PRO A 600 -15.51 -28.62 -8.58
N SER A 601 -15.87 -27.48 -9.16
CA SER A 601 -17.11 -26.77 -8.83
C SER A 601 -18.34 -27.58 -9.24
N VAL A 602 -18.24 -28.30 -10.36
CA VAL A 602 -19.25 -29.27 -10.83
C VAL A 602 -18.54 -30.54 -11.25
N LYS A 603 -18.89 -31.68 -10.63
CA LYS A 603 -18.19 -32.96 -10.84
C LYS A 603 -18.38 -33.55 -12.24
N ALA A 604 -19.51 -33.28 -12.89
CA ALA A 604 -19.83 -33.81 -14.21
C ALA A 604 -20.64 -32.78 -15.00
N VAL A 605 -20.06 -32.28 -16.09
CA VAL A 605 -20.70 -31.40 -17.07
C VAL A 605 -20.65 -32.08 -18.43
N THR A 606 -21.80 -32.23 -19.09
CA THR A 606 -21.85 -32.84 -20.43
C THR A 606 -21.25 -31.92 -21.49
N PHE A 607 -20.76 -32.47 -22.60
CA PHE A 607 -20.29 -31.66 -23.74
C PHE A 607 -21.38 -30.74 -24.30
N GLU A 608 -22.62 -31.21 -24.40
CA GLU A 608 -23.77 -30.38 -24.77
C GLU A 608 -23.97 -29.19 -23.81
N LYS A 609 -23.78 -29.40 -22.51
CA LYS A 609 -23.90 -28.32 -21.51
C LYS A 609 -22.74 -27.34 -21.60
N LEU A 610 -21.53 -27.78 -21.98
CA LEU A 610 -20.40 -26.87 -22.26
C LEU A 610 -20.72 -25.97 -23.45
N GLU A 611 -21.30 -26.51 -24.50
CA GLU A 611 -21.69 -25.75 -25.69
C GLU A 611 -22.81 -24.74 -25.37
N THR A 612 -23.90 -25.20 -24.74
CA THR A 612 -25.11 -24.39 -24.50
C THR A 612 -25.00 -23.43 -23.32
N SER A 613 -24.42 -23.85 -22.19
CA SER A 613 -24.40 -23.06 -20.95
C SER A 613 -23.08 -22.31 -20.73
N TYR A 614 -21.96 -22.86 -21.21
CA TYR A 614 -20.65 -22.23 -21.08
C TYR A 614 -20.23 -21.46 -22.34
N GLY A 615 -20.91 -21.66 -23.47
CA GLY A 615 -20.54 -21.04 -24.75
C GLY A 615 -19.29 -21.66 -25.38
N ALA A 616 -18.89 -22.87 -24.98
CA ALA A 616 -17.75 -23.58 -25.55
C ALA A 616 -18.16 -24.38 -26.80
N THR A 617 -18.64 -23.67 -27.84
CA THR A 617 -19.32 -24.25 -29.01
C THR A 617 -18.48 -25.27 -29.80
N TYR A 618 -17.16 -25.16 -29.75
CA TYR A 618 -16.24 -26.06 -30.47
C TYR A 618 -15.40 -26.92 -29.52
N PHE A 619 -15.97 -27.29 -28.36
CA PHE A 619 -15.22 -27.98 -27.31
C PHE A 619 -14.57 -29.28 -27.79
N ARG A 620 -15.34 -30.15 -28.47
CA ARG A 620 -14.86 -31.45 -28.94
C ARG A 620 -13.68 -31.30 -29.91
N ASP A 621 -13.84 -30.46 -30.92
CA ASP A 621 -12.83 -30.25 -31.95
C ASP A 621 -11.56 -29.61 -31.35
N ALA A 622 -11.72 -28.62 -30.47
CA ALA A 622 -10.60 -27.97 -29.79
C ALA A 622 -9.82 -28.95 -28.91
N LEU A 623 -10.52 -29.84 -28.19
CA LEU A 623 -9.90 -30.87 -27.38
C LEU A 623 -9.18 -31.93 -28.24
N ALA A 624 -9.79 -32.34 -29.36
CA ALA A 624 -9.18 -33.28 -30.29
C ALA A 624 -7.87 -32.72 -30.89
N ARG A 625 -7.88 -31.47 -31.36
CA ARG A 625 -6.67 -30.79 -31.87
C ARG A 625 -5.58 -30.69 -30.80
N TYR A 626 -5.95 -30.34 -29.57
CA TYR A 626 -5.01 -30.27 -28.45
C TYR A 626 -4.35 -31.64 -28.19
N ILE A 627 -5.13 -32.71 -28.15
CA ILE A 627 -4.62 -34.08 -27.95
C ILE A 627 -3.64 -34.46 -29.08
N VAL A 628 -4.01 -34.22 -30.33
CA VAL A 628 -3.17 -34.55 -31.50
C VAL A 628 -1.87 -33.75 -31.49
N SER A 629 -1.95 -32.44 -31.24
CA SER A 629 -0.78 -31.55 -31.21
C SER A 629 0.20 -31.94 -30.10
N ARG A 630 -0.33 -32.39 -28.96
CA ARG A 630 0.51 -32.81 -27.83
C ARG A 630 1.18 -34.17 -28.06
N ARG A 631 0.48 -35.11 -28.69
CA ARG A 631 1.07 -36.40 -29.10
C ARG A 631 2.11 -36.26 -30.21
N ASN A 632 1.97 -35.24 -31.06
CA ASN A 632 2.82 -35.05 -32.24
C ASN A 632 3.23 -33.57 -32.39
N PRO A 633 4.19 -33.08 -31.59
CA PRO A 633 4.58 -31.67 -31.61
C PRO A 633 5.15 -31.17 -32.95
N SER A 634 5.61 -32.08 -33.82
CA SER A 634 6.16 -31.76 -35.15
C SER A 634 5.11 -31.67 -36.26
N PHE A 635 3.83 -31.94 -35.97
CA PHE A 635 2.77 -31.86 -36.98
C PHE A 635 2.47 -30.42 -37.36
N THR A 636 2.28 -30.20 -38.67
CA THR A 636 1.72 -28.96 -39.21
C THR A 636 0.23 -28.81 -38.86
N ASP A 637 -0.29 -27.59 -38.88
CA ASP A 637 -1.72 -27.31 -38.62
C ASP A 637 -2.67 -28.17 -39.47
N THR A 638 -2.32 -28.40 -40.74
CA THR A 638 -3.10 -29.24 -41.67
C THR A 638 -3.10 -30.71 -41.24
N GLN A 639 -1.96 -31.22 -40.77
CA GLN A 639 -1.86 -32.58 -40.24
C GLN A 639 -2.64 -32.72 -38.94
N VAL A 640 -2.56 -31.74 -38.04
CA VAL A 640 -3.33 -31.71 -36.79
C VAL A 640 -4.83 -31.76 -37.09
N GLU A 641 -5.31 -30.95 -38.04
CA GLU A 641 -6.73 -30.93 -38.42
C GLU A 641 -7.19 -32.30 -38.90
N ARG A 642 -6.44 -32.92 -39.82
CA ARG A 642 -6.76 -34.23 -40.40
C ARG A 642 -6.81 -35.33 -39.35
N GLU A 643 -5.84 -35.37 -38.44
CA GLU A 643 -5.78 -36.40 -37.41
C GLU A 643 -6.78 -36.15 -36.27
N SER A 644 -7.16 -34.89 -36.02
CA SER A 644 -8.15 -34.56 -34.98
C SER A 644 -9.54 -35.17 -35.26
N ALA A 645 -9.92 -35.32 -36.54
CA ALA A 645 -11.16 -35.96 -36.95
C ALA A 645 -11.25 -37.46 -36.57
N LYS A 646 -10.11 -38.09 -36.26
CA LYS A 646 -10.02 -39.51 -35.87
C LYS A 646 -10.13 -39.73 -34.36
N ILE A 647 -10.13 -38.67 -33.56
CA ILE A 647 -10.23 -38.77 -32.09
C ILE A 647 -11.67 -39.06 -31.68
N TYR A 648 -11.90 -40.17 -30.99
CA TYR A 648 -13.19 -40.54 -30.42
C TYR A 648 -13.16 -40.52 -28.89
N PHE A 649 -14.09 -39.80 -28.26
CA PHE A 649 -14.19 -39.68 -26.81
C PHE A 649 -15.12 -40.75 -26.23
N ARG A 650 -14.58 -41.66 -25.41
CA ARG A 650 -15.35 -42.69 -24.68
C ARG A 650 -15.97 -42.18 -23.36
N PHE A 651 -16.06 -40.87 -23.19
CA PHE A 651 -16.71 -40.21 -22.07
C PHE A 651 -17.50 -39.01 -22.59
N SER A 652 -18.58 -38.67 -21.90
CA SER A 652 -19.48 -37.58 -22.29
C SER A 652 -19.54 -36.43 -21.28
N THR A 653 -18.90 -36.60 -20.12
CA THR A 653 -18.88 -35.61 -19.04
C THR A 653 -17.48 -35.35 -18.52
N ILE A 654 -17.24 -34.13 -18.06
CA ILE A 654 -15.98 -33.71 -17.44
C ILE A 654 -16.22 -32.93 -16.14
N PRO A 655 -15.30 -33.01 -15.17
CA PRO A 655 -15.28 -32.11 -14.02
C PRO A 655 -14.88 -30.70 -14.44
N VAL A 656 -15.61 -29.68 -13.97
CA VAL A 656 -15.40 -28.26 -14.32
C VAL A 656 -15.18 -27.40 -13.07
N PHE A 657 -14.29 -26.42 -13.20
CA PHE A 657 -13.87 -25.47 -12.19
C PHE A 657 -14.32 -24.06 -12.60
N HIS A 658 -15.05 -23.37 -11.72
CA HIS A 658 -15.61 -22.04 -12.02
C HIS A 658 -14.71 -20.88 -11.60
N LYS A 659 -13.52 -21.18 -11.07
CA LYS A 659 -12.58 -20.17 -10.58
C LYS A 659 -11.14 -20.65 -10.73
N MET A 660 -10.29 -19.76 -11.25
CA MET A 660 -8.84 -19.88 -11.22
C MET A 660 -8.29 -18.81 -10.28
N LYS A 661 -7.27 -19.14 -9.47
CA LYS A 661 -6.54 -18.14 -8.68
C LYS A 661 -5.08 -18.13 -9.11
N PHE A 662 -4.54 -16.93 -9.22
CA PHE A 662 -3.15 -16.70 -9.57
C PHE A 662 -2.44 -16.07 -8.37
N LEU A 663 -1.28 -16.62 -8.01
CA LEU A 663 -0.32 -15.98 -7.14
C LEU A 663 0.60 -15.12 -8.00
N ILE A 664 0.45 -13.81 -7.88
CA ILE A 664 1.30 -12.86 -8.58
C ILE A 664 2.47 -12.55 -7.65
N GLN A 665 3.65 -13.04 -8.03
CA GLN A 665 4.92 -12.66 -7.41
C GLN A 665 5.37 -11.29 -7.93
N GLY A 666 5.98 -10.49 -7.06
CA GLY A 666 6.53 -9.20 -7.45
C GLY A 666 7.69 -9.38 -8.45
N PRO A 667 7.93 -8.38 -9.32
CA PRO A 667 9.01 -8.42 -10.31
C PRO A 667 10.43 -8.42 -9.70
N SER A 668 10.56 -8.04 -8.42
CA SER A 668 11.78 -8.25 -7.67
C SER A 668 11.65 -9.53 -6.84
N THR A 669 12.60 -10.44 -6.99
CA THR A 669 12.92 -11.52 -6.02
C THR A 669 13.09 -11.02 -4.58
N LEU A 670 13.20 -9.69 -4.41
CA LEU A 670 13.30 -8.96 -3.16
C LEU A 670 11.95 -8.68 -2.46
N MET A 671 10.82 -9.27 -2.87
CA MET A 671 9.54 -9.04 -2.21
C MET A 671 8.62 -10.27 -2.20
N ASP A 672 8.32 -10.76 -1.00
CA ASP A 672 7.27 -11.76 -0.73
C ASP A 672 5.88 -11.09 -0.58
N ILE A 673 5.50 -10.22 -1.53
CA ILE A 673 4.14 -9.69 -1.62
C ILE A 673 3.37 -10.55 -2.61
N GLN A 674 2.82 -11.67 -2.13
CA GLN A 674 1.87 -12.45 -2.91
C GLN A 674 0.56 -11.66 -3.03
N SER A 675 0.34 -11.03 -4.19
CA SER A 675 -0.99 -10.53 -4.53
C SER A 675 -1.78 -11.64 -5.20
N VAL A 676 -3.05 -11.78 -4.81
CA VAL A 676 -3.94 -12.79 -5.38
C VAL A 676 -4.74 -12.14 -6.49
N ASP A 677 -4.75 -12.79 -7.64
CA ASP A 677 -5.66 -12.49 -8.74
C ASP A 677 -6.57 -13.69 -9.01
N ALA A 678 -7.72 -13.47 -9.64
CA ALA A 678 -8.64 -14.56 -9.97
C ALA A 678 -9.41 -14.33 -11.27
N ALA A 679 -9.65 -15.41 -12.00
CA ALA A 679 -10.58 -15.42 -13.13
C ALA A 679 -11.79 -16.29 -12.79
N HIS A 680 -12.99 -15.83 -13.17
CA HIS A 680 -14.25 -16.53 -12.97
C HIS A 680 -14.80 -17.08 -14.30
N ILE A 681 -15.33 -18.29 -14.24
CA ILE A 681 -15.81 -19.06 -15.39
C ILE A 681 -17.12 -19.76 -15.01
N LYS A 682 -18.17 -18.97 -14.75
CA LYS A 682 -19.43 -19.48 -14.23
C LYS A 682 -20.58 -19.22 -15.22
N PRO A 683 -21.36 -20.24 -15.62
CA PRO A 683 -22.55 -20.04 -16.44
C PRO A 683 -23.66 -19.32 -15.65
N ALA A 684 -24.67 -18.83 -16.37
CA ALA A 684 -25.84 -18.23 -15.74
C ALA A 684 -26.51 -19.23 -14.78
N SER A 685 -27.06 -18.72 -13.68
CA SER A 685 -27.70 -19.54 -12.65
C SER A 685 -28.85 -18.80 -11.97
N LYS A 686 -29.63 -19.48 -11.13
CA LYS A 686 -30.68 -18.83 -10.31
C LYS A 686 -30.22 -18.75 -8.85
N ASP A 687 -30.53 -17.64 -8.19
CA ASP A 687 -30.32 -17.51 -6.75
C ASP A 687 -31.39 -18.26 -5.94
N ARG A 688 -31.27 -18.28 -4.60
CA ARG A 688 -32.24 -18.92 -3.70
C ARG A 688 -33.66 -18.36 -3.83
N ARG A 689 -33.83 -17.17 -4.41
CA ARG A 689 -35.12 -16.48 -4.63
C ARG A 689 -35.58 -16.60 -6.08
N GLY A 690 -34.94 -17.45 -6.89
CA GLY A 690 -35.28 -17.67 -8.29
C GLY A 690 -34.83 -16.58 -9.26
N ARG A 691 -34.09 -15.55 -8.81
CA ARG A 691 -33.61 -14.46 -9.66
C ARG A 691 -32.42 -14.93 -10.50
N THR A 692 -32.39 -14.53 -11.76
CA THR A 692 -31.29 -14.86 -12.67
C THR A 692 -30.01 -14.12 -12.27
N ILE A 693 -28.96 -14.88 -11.99
CA ILE A 693 -27.59 -14.42 -11.89
C ILE A 693 -26.95 -14.61 -13.27
N PRO A 694 -26.53 -13.53 -13.95
CA PRO A 694 -25.86 -13.63 -15.24
C PRO A 694 -24.60 -14.49 -15.18
N GLY A 695 -24.26 -15.12 -16.31
CA GLY A 695 -22.98 -15.81 -16.45
C GLY A 695 -21.80 -14.82 -16.38
N ARG A 696 -20.65 -15.32 -15.97
CA ARG A 696 -19.40 -14.56 -15.87
C ARG A 696 -18.25 -15.38 -16.43
N PHE A 697 -17.67 -14.89 -17.51
CA PHE A 697 -16.57 -15.51 -18.26
C PHE A 697 -15.46 -14.48 -18.43
N ASP A 698 -14.55 -14.45 -17.46
CA ASP A 698 -13.48 -13.46 -17.39
C ASP A 698 -12.45 -13.66 -18.51
N THR A 699 -11.82 -12.56 -18.92
CA THR A 699 -10.66 -12.57 -19.83
C THR A 699 -9.35 -12.74 -19.07
N VAL A 700 -8.37 -13.34 -19.73
CA VAL A 700 -7.06 -13.70 -19.17
C VAL A 700 -5.94 -13.38 -20.14
N LEU A 701 -4.73 -13.20 -19.58
CA LEU A 701 -3.50 -13.06 -20.35
C LEU A 701 -2.80 -14.43 -20.42
N VAL A 702 -2.55 -14.90 -21.64
CA VAL A 702 -1.93 -16.20 -21.92
C VAL A 702 -0.58 -15.98 -22.56
N HIS A 703 0.42 -16.74 -22.14
CA HIS A 703 1.73 -16.78 -22.79
C HIS A 703 1.65 -17.65 -24.06
N ASP A 704 1.85 -17.06 -25.23
CA ASP A 704 1.58 -17.68 -26.55
C ASP A 704 2.87 -17.99 -27.35
N GLY A 705 3.99 -18.28 -26.66
CA GLY A 705 5.27 -18.74 -27.26
C GLY A 705 6.22 -17.63 -27.74
N GLU A 706 7.46 -18.00 -28.12
CA GLU A 706 8.54 -17.12 -28.64
C GLU A 706 8.63 -17.08 -30.18
N SER A 707 7.60 -17.51 -30.93
CA SER A 707 7.67 -17.47 -32.39
C SER A 707 7.57 -16.04 -32.93
N SER A 708 8.45 -15.73 -33.87
CA SER A 708 8.79 -14.43 -34.47
C SER A 708 7.66 -13.68 -35.22
N PHE A 709 6.40 -14.01 -34.96
CA PHE A 709 5.19 -13.35 -35.49
C PHE A 709 4.36 -12.62 -34.42
N ILE A 710 4.82 -12.59 -33.17
CA ILE A 710 4.08 -12.05 -32.02
C ILE A 710 4.71 -10.73 -31.63
N GLY A 711 3.89 -9.68 -31.49
CA GLY A 711 4.33 -8.37 -31.01
C GLY A 711 5.06 -8.46 -29.66
N SER A 712 5.78 -7.40 -29.33
CA SER A 712 6.88 -7.24 -28.37
C SER A 712 6.77 -7.82 -26.94
N CYS A 713 5.73 -8.57 -26.56
CA CYS A 713 5.50 -9.06 -25.20
C CYS A 713 5.18 -10.57 -25.06
N GLY A 714 5.08 -11.37 -26.14
CA GLY A 714 4.84 -12.84 -26.02
C GLY A 714 3.49 -13.25 -25.38
N TYR A 715 2.56 -12.29 -25.23
CA TYR A 715 1.27 -12.49 -24.58
C TYR A 715 0.10 -12.26 -25.53
N ARG A 716 -1.00 -12.97 -25.27
CA ARG A 716 -2.27 -12.81 -25.99
C ARG A 716 -3.45 -12.88 -25.02
N VAL A 717 -4.51 -12.10 -25.30
CA VAL A 717 -5.73 -12.12 -24.50
C VAL A 717 -6.66 -13.24 -24.98
N ALA A 718 -7.26 -13.95 -24.02
CA ALA A 718 -8.28 -14.95 -24.29
C ALA A 718 -9.44 -14.83 -23.30
N GLN A 719 -10.66 -15.19 -23.70
CA GLN A 719 -11.78 -15.34 -22.78
C GLN A 719 -11.90 -16.80 -22.36
N LEU A 720 -11.97 -17.05 -21.05
CA LEU A 720 -12.19 -18.39 -20.53
C LEU A 720 -13.65 -18.79 -20.63
N ARG A 721 -13.95 -19.92 -21.28
CA ARG A 721 -15.30 -20.51 -21.26
C ARG A 721 -15.41 -21.73 -20.37
N ALA A 722 -14.36 -22.54 -20.23
CA ALA A 722 -14.36 -23.68 -19.31
C ALA A 722 -12.94 -23.96 -18.79
N VAL A 723 -12.84 -24.40 -17.53
CA VAL A 723 -11.61 -24.96 -16.95
C VAL A 723 -11.97 -26.34 -16.41
N PHE A 724 -11.23 -27.36 -16.78
CA PHE A 724 -11.64 -28.75 -16.57
C PHE A 724 -10.46 -29.68 -16.39
N GLN A 725 -10.76 -30.92 -15.98
CA GLN A 725 -9.81 -32.02 -15.98
C GLN A 725 -10.36 -33.13 -16.89
N LEU A 726 -9.46 -33.89 -17.50
CA LEU A 726 -9.85 -35.10 -18.21
C LEU A 726 -10.08 -36.25 -17.20
N PRO A 727 -11.08 -37.12 -17.40
CA PRO A 727 -11.27 -38.27 -16.53
C PRO A 727 -10.03 -39.17 -16.55
N GLU A 728 -9.55 -39.61 -15.38
CA GLU A 728 -8.33 -40.44 -15.27
C GLU A 728 -8.39 -41.69 -16.14
N ARG A 729 -9.56 -42.34 -16.21
CA ARG A 729 -9.81 -43.53 -17.04
C ARG A 729 -9.66 -43.26 -18.54
N ALA A 730 -9.76 -42.01 -18.98
CA ALA A 730 -9.61 -41.62 -20.38
C ALA A 730 -8.16 -41.27 -20.73
N LEU A 731 -7.30 -40.96 -19.75
CA LEU A 731 -5.93 -40.49 -20.01
C LEU A 731 -5.11 -41.53 -20.77
N GLY A 732 -5.10 -42.79 -20.34
CA GLY A 732 -4.31 -43.84 -21.01
C GLY A 732 -4.71 -44.10 -22.47
N ALA A 733 -6.00 -43.95 -22.80
CA ALA A 733 -6.48 -44.08 -24.18
C ALA A 733 -6.20 -42.81 -25.01
N LEU A 734 -6.22 -41.64 -24.36
CA LEU A 734 -5.99 -40.35 -25.01
C LEU A 734 -4.51 -39.95 -25.08
N PHE A 735 -3.63 -40.55 -24.30
CA PHE A 735 -2.20 -40.25 -24.25
C PHE A 735 -1.43 -41.53 -23.96
N PRO A 736 -1.03 -42.29 -25.01
CA PRO A 736 -0.36 -43.57 -24.83
C PRO A 736 1.05 -43.46 -24.22
N SER A 737 1.74 -42.33 -24.42
CA SER A 737 3.06 -42.07 -23.83
C SER A 737 2.95 -41.20 -22.57
N ALA A 738 3.77 -41.51 -21.57
CA ALA A 738 3.89 -40.71 -20.34
C ALA A 738 4.41 -39.29 -20.60
N THR A 739 5.20 -39.09 -21.66
CA THR A 739 5.72 -37.77 -22.08
C THR A 739 4.62 -36.84 -22.61
N ASP A 740 3.50 -37.42 -23.07
CA ASP A 740 2.44 -36.67 -23.75
C ASP A 740 1.33 -36.25 -22.78
N LEU A 741 1.39 -36.70 -21.52
CA LEU A 741 0.34 -36.47 -20.53
C LEU A 741 0.12 -34.96 -20.33
N PRO A 742 -1.15 -34.50 -20.34
CA PRO A 742 -1.48 -33.11 -20.07
C PRO A 742 -1.25 -32.76 -18.60
N PRO A 743 -1.05 -31.47 -18.27
CA PRO A 743 -1.14 -31.05 -16.89
C PRO A 743 -2.53 -31.35 -16.33
N HIS A 744 -2.63 -31.39 -15.01
CA HIS A 744 -3.89 -31.69 -14.32
C HIS A 744 -5.08 -30.84 -14.79
N HIS A 745 -4.87 -29.55 -15.08
CA HIS A 745 -5.94 -28.63 -15.46
C HIS A 745 -5.75 -28.11 -16.89
N LEU A 746 -6.84 -28.15 -17.66
CA LEU A 746 -6.94 -27.61 -19.01
C LEU A 746 -7.98 -26.48 -19.05
N ALA A 747 -7.83 -25.58 -20.00
CA ALA A 747 -8.76 -24.47 -20.22
C ALA A 747 -9.22 -24.43 -21.67
N TYR A 748 -10.53 -24.31 -21.89
CA TYR A 748 -11.09 -23.93 -23.18
C TYR A 748 -11.21 -22.41 -23.22
N VAL A 749 -10.60 -21.81 -24.25
CA VAL A 749 -10.51 -20.37 -24.43
C VAL A 749 -10.98 -19.93 -25.82
N GLU A 750 -11.54 -18.72 -25.90
CA GLU A 750 -11.77 -18.00 -27.15
C GLU A 750 -10.76 -16.85 -27.29
N TRP A 751 -10.07 -16.77 -28.41
CA TRP A 751 -8.94 -15.84 -28.58
C TRP A 751 -9.35 -14.44 -29.02
N PHE A 752 -8.61 -13.45 -28.52
CA PHE A 752 -8.55 -12.10 -29.10
C PHE A 752 -7.36 -11.98 -30.05
N THR A 753 -7.33 -10.95 -30.90
CA THR A 753 -6.20 -10.68 -31.80
C THR A 753 -4.90 -10.46 -31.02
N PRO A 754 -3.73 -10.80 -31.59
CA PRO A 754 -2.42 -10.51 -30.99
C PRO A 754 -2.21 -9.01 -30.73
N PHE A 755 -1.27 -8.68 -29.85
CA PHE A 755 -0.81 -7.31 -29.65
C PHE A 755 0.05 -6.91 -30.84
N VAL A 756 -0.36 -5.87 -31.55
CA VAL A 756 0.35 -5.37 -32.76
C VAL A 756 1.06 -4.07 -32.44
N GLN A 757 0.29 -3.00 -32.18
CA GLN A 757 0.82 -1.67 -31.92
C GLN A 757 -0.02 -0.99 -30.84
N GLN A 758 0.66 -0.22 -29.97
CA GLN A 758 -0.01 0.64 -29.01
C GLN A 758 -0.58 1.89 -29.70
N ASP A 759 -1.75 2.34 -29.26
CA ASP A 759 -2.26 3.66 -29.67
C ASP A 759 -1.33 4.77 -29.12
N PRO A 760 -0.89 5.73 -29.96
CA PRO A 760 0.12 6.72 -29.57
C PRO A 760 -0.33 7.71 -28.48
N ASN A 761 -1.63 7.77 -28.17
CA ASN A 761 -2.17 8.74 -27.19
C ASN A 761 -2.44 8.09 -25.84
N SER A 762 -3.07 6.92 -25.85
CA SER A 762 -3.46 6.15 -24.66
C SER A 762 -2.41 5.12 -24.24
N LEU A 763 -1.49 4.77 -25.15
CA LEU A 763 -0.50 3.70 -25.00
C LEU A 763 -1.15 2.34 -24.67
N LEU A 764 -2.41 2.14 -25.08
CA LEU A 764 -3.13 0.89 -24.92
C LEU A 764 -3.07 0.06 -26.20
N TYR A 765 -3.05 -1.26 -26.03
CA TYR A 765 -3.25 -2.19 -27.14
C TYR A 765 -4.74 -2.33 -27.45
N ARG A 766 -5.09 -2.20 -28.73
CA ARG A 766 -6.44 -2.47 -29.23
C ARG A 766 -6.52 -3.92 -29.69
N VAL A 767 -7.56 -4.63 -29.27
CA VAL A 767 -7.81 -6.03 -29.64
C VAL A 767 -9.26 -6.26 -30.05
N SER A 768 -9.50 -7.24 -30.90
CA SER A 768 -10.84 -7.73 -31.28
C SER A 768 -10.91 -9.26 -31.17
N ARG A 769 -12.09 -9.85 -31.36
CA ARG A 769 -12.22 -11.31 -31.38
C ARG A 769 -11.48 -11.88 -32.59
N SER A 770 -10.65 -12.89 -32.37
CA SER A 770 -10.06 -13.65 -33.47
C SER A 770 -11.11 -14.58 -34.08
N THR A 771 -11.24 -14.54 -35.41
CA THR A 771 -12.19 -15.38 -36.14
C THR A 771 -11.52 -16.12 -37.29
N ARG A 772 -11.91 -17.38 -37.51
CA ARG A 772 -11.54 -18.18 -38.68
C ARG A 772 -12.83 -18.62 -39.39
N ASN A 773 -12.98 -18.29 -40.67
CA ASN A 773 -14.21 -18.57 -41.45
C ASN A 773 -15.49 -18.05 -40.78
N GLY A 774 -15.46 -16.82 -40.24
CA GLY A 774 -16.59 -16.19 -39.55
C GLY A 774 -16.92 -16.76 -38.16
N LYS A 775 -16.19 -17.78 -37.69
CA LYS A 775 -16.38 -18.42 -36.38
C LYS A 775 -15.28 -17.99 -35.41
N ARG A 776 -15.61 -17.86 -34.12
CA ARG A 776 -14.63 -17.51 -33.08
C ARG A 776 -13.53 -18.56 -33.01
N LEU A 777 -12.27 -18.11 -33.02
CA LEU A 777 -11.12 -18.99 -32.85
C LEU A 777 -11.06 -19.45 -31.39
N ALA A 778 -11.15 -20.76 -31.18
CA ALA A 778 -11.12 -21.35 -29.85
C ALA A 778 -10.12 -22.50 -29.78
N SER A 779 -9.54 -22.69 -28.59
CA SER A 779 -8.52 -23.71 -28.34
C SER A 779 -8.67 -24.29 -26.94
N VAL A 780 -8.20 -25.52 -26.76
CA VAL A 780 -7.87 -26.05 -25.43
C VAL A 780 -6.39 -25.81 -25.20
N ILE A 781 -6.06 -25.24 -24.03
CA ILE A 781 -4.69 -24.94 -23.61
C ILE A 781 -4.41 -25.48 -22.22
N ASP A 782 -3.13 -25.60 -21.89
CA ASP A 782 -2.65 -25.90 -20.55
C ASP A 782 -3.02 -24.73 -19.62
N ALA A 783 -3.72 -25.00 -18.52
CA ALA A 783 -4.13 -23.92 -17.61
C ALA A 783 -2.94 -23.14 -17.03
N HIS A 784 -1.75 -23.75 -16.98
CA HIS A 784 -0.50 -23.14 -16.50
C HIS A 784 0.06 -22.07 -17.46
N THR A 785 -0.31 -22.05 -18.74
CA THR A 785 0.14 -20.98 -19.66
C THR A 785 -0.61 -19.66 -19.42
N ILE A 786 -1.74 -19.73 -18.70
CA ILE A 786 -2.48 -18.55 -18.25
C ILE A 786 -1.73 -17.92 -17.09
N ARG A 787 -1.32 -16.66 -17.26
CA ARG A 787 -0.53 -15.94 -16.26
C ARG A 787 -1.38 -15.22 -15.23
N ARG A 788 -2.51 -14.65 -15.67
CA ARG A 788 -3.35 -13.78 -14.85
C ARG A 788 -4.69 -13.48 -15.51
N SER A 789 -5.62 -12.90 -14.74
CA SER A 789 -6.77 -12.23 -15.30
C SER A 789 -6.35 -10.96 -16.06
N CYS A 790 -7.13 -10.61 -17.08
CA CYS A 790 -6.95 -9.42 -17.90
C CYS A 790 -8.29 -8.70 -17.97
N HIS A 791 -8.32 -7.39 -17.71
CA HIS A 791 -9.53 -6.58 -17.91
C HIS A 791 -9.46 -5.89 -19.28
N LEU A 792 -10.61 -5.73 -19.91
CA LEU A 792 -10.75 -5.07 -21.21
C LEU A 792 -11.68 -3.86 -21.07
N TYR A 793 -11.27 -2.71 -21.60
CA TYR A 793 -12.18 -1.59 -21.81
C TYR A 793 -12.92 -1.80 -23.13
N PRO A 794 -14.26 -1.87 -23.14
CA PRO A 794 -15.02 -1.87 -24.38
C PRO A 794 -14.76 -0.58 -25.15
N ASP A 795 -14.58 -0.68 -26.47
CA ASP A 795 -14.61 0.49 -27.33
C ASP A 795 -16.06 0.95 -27.48
N PHE A 796 -16.47 1.91 -26.65
CA PHE A 796 -17.83 2.45 -26.63
C PHE A 796 -18.13 3.37 -27.83
N GLY A 797 -17.13 3.78 -28.61
CA GLY A 797 -17.29 4.86 -29.59
C GLY A 797 -17.60 6.21 -28.91
N PRO A 798 -18.28 7.14 -29.61
CA PRO A 798 -18.60 8.47 -29.09
C PRO A 798 -19.57 8.49 -27.90
N VAL A 799 -20.51 7.55 -27.85
CA VAL A 799 -21.58 7.46 -26.84
C VAL A 799 -21.79 6.01 -26.45
N ALA A 800 -21.84 5.73 -25.15
CA ALA A 800 -22.02 4.37 -24.64
C ALA A 800 -23.34 3.73 -25.14
N PRO A 801 -23.30 2.59 -25.86
CA PRO A 801 -24.49 1.93 -26.38
C PRO A 801 -25.46 1.50 -25.28
N ARG A 802 -26.74 1.86 -25.42
CA ARG A 802 -27.74 1.68 -24.35
C ARG A 802 -28.04 0.22 -24.03
N ASP A 803 -27.99 -0.63 -25.04
CA ASP A 803 -28.28 -2.06 -25.00
C ASP A 803 -27.15 -2.89 -24.40
N TRP A 804 -25.96 -2.33 -24.18
CA TRP A 804 -24.84 -3.02 -23.54
C TRP A 804 -25.02 -3.03 -22.01
N GLY A 805 -24.69 -4.17 -21.40
CA GLY A 805 -24.61 -4.37 -19.97
C GLY A 805 -23.26 -4.97 -19.57
N SER A 806 -22.88 -4.83 -18.29
CA SER A 806 -21.62 -5.37 -17.75
C SER A 806 -21.45 -6.88 -18.00
N ASN A 807 -22.56 -7.63 -18.06
CA ASN A 807 -22.59 -9.08 -18.24
C ASN A 807 -22.52 -9.56 -19.70
N ASP A 808 -22.80 -8.70 -20.69
CA ASP A 808 -22.85 -9.09 -22.11
C ASP A 808 -21.91 -8.28 -23.01
N VAL A 809 -21.28 -7.23 -22.48
CA VAL A 809 -20.41 -6.33 -23.26
C VAL A 809 -19.25 -7.05 -23.94
N LEU A 810 -18.70 -8.11 -23.33
CA LEU A 810 -17.62 -8.91 -23.94
C LEU A 810 -18.07 -9.65 -25.20
N ASP A 811 -19.36 -9.91 -25.35
CA ASP A 811 -19.95 -10.56 -26.52
C ASP A 811 -20.47 -9.55 -27.56
N LYS A 812 -20.86 -8.34 -27.13
CA LYS A 812 -21.43 -7.29 -27.99
C LYS A 812 -20.40 -6.32 -28.59
N ALA A 813 -19.36 -5.95 -27.85
CA ALA A 813 -18.37 -5.00 -28.36
C ALA A 813 -17.50 -5.64 -29.45
N ALA A 814 -17.25 -4.92 -30.54
CA ALA A 814 -16.38 -5.39 -31.62
C ALA A 814 -14.89 -5.25 -31.27
N PHE A 815 -14.53 -4.18 -30.56
CA PHE A 815 -13.16 -3.84 -30.19
C PHE A 815 -13.06 -3.55 -28.70
N PHE A 816 -11.85 -3.79 -28.18
CA PHE A 816 -11.52 -3.56 -26.79
C PHE A 816 -10.12 -2.98 -26.68
N TRP A 817 -9.87 -2.28 -25.57
CA TRP A 817 -8.56 -1.83 -25.16
C TRP A 817 -8.09 -2.63 -23.96
N VAL A 818 -6.86 -3.14 -24.01
CA VAL A 818 -6.28 -3.89 -22.90
C VAL A 818 -6.02 -2.94 -21.73
N ASN A 819 -6.52 -3.26 -20.54
CA ASN A 819 -6.37 -2.43 -19.35
C ASN A 819 -5.10 -2.82 -18.56
N PRO A 820 -4.03 -2.01 -18.56
CA PRO A 820 -2.84 -2.27 -17.73
C PRO A 820 -3.01 -1.79 -16.29
N PHE A 821 -4.06 -1.03 -15.97
CA PHE A 821 -4.24 -0.37 -14.68
C PHE A 821 -5.00 -1.21 -13.66
N THR A 822 -5.22 -2.51 -13.87
CA THR A 822 -5.93 -3.35 -12.87
C THR A 822 -5.16 -3.45 -11.56
N ASP A 823 -3.83 -3.51 -11.63
CA ASP A 823 -2.90 -3.46 -10.49
C ASP A 823 -1.48 -3.12 -10.98
N ARG A 824 -0.55 -2.96 -10.03
CA ARG A 824 0.85 -2.60 -10.32
C ARG A 824 1.56 -3.63 -11.19
N HIS A 825 1.32 -4.92 -10.94
CA HIS A 825 1.95 -5.97 -11.73
C HIS A 825 1.38 -5.96 -13.17
N ALA A 826 0.09 -5.67 -13.35
CA ALA A 826 -0.51 -5.57 -14.68
C ALA A 826 0.12 -4.43 -15.47
N TYR A 827 0.35 -3.31 -14.79
CA TYR A 827 0.98 -2.15 -15.37
C TYR A 827 2.40 -2.45 -15.86
N MET A 828 3.16 -3.26 -15.09
CA MET A 828 4.52 -3.71 -15.44
C MET A 828 4.57 -4.83 -16.48
N THR A 829 3.53 -5.67 -16.59
CA THR A 829 3.50 -6.77 -17.56
C THR A 829 3.06 -6.31 -18.94
N VAL A 830 2.15 -5.33 -19.00
CA VAL A 830 1.45 -4.93 -20.23
C VAL A 830 2.06 -3.68 -20.86
N ASN A 831 2.64 -2.76 -20.09
CA ASN A 831 3.42 -1.63 -20.62
C ASN A 831 4.90 -1.91 -20.44
#